data_AF-A0A954RL27-F1
#
_entry.id   AF-A0A954RL27-F1
#
_cell.length_a   1.000
_cell.length_b   1.000
_cell.length_c   1.000
_cell.angle_alpha   90.00
_cell.angle_beta   90.00
_cell.angle_gamma   90.00
#
_symmetry.space_group_name_H-M   'P 1'
#
loop_
_entity.id
_entity.type
_entity.pdbx_description
1 polymer ?
#
loop_
_entity_poly.entity_id
_entity_poly.type
_entity_poly.pdbx_seq_one_letter_code
_entity_poly.pdbx_strand_id
1 'polypeptide(L)'
;LLGTLRYMAPELTYEQIAIPSSRSDIYSLGVTLYELAVLRPAFDGENRQYLLKQIVLTDPPPLRRIDPTVPVDLAIIIQKAIAKDPVDRYATARDLGDDLKRFLQGFPIQAARPTLLNRTYKWARRHMALTFVALASLVLMSLLLAASTFVVMKLYESALAAAEELRQSLYVSEMNDMSESYQQANLRRAEMLLAQQLPRPGQTDYRGIEWYFWASQCQANRGIRLATNAKHANLRPDEKVFAALVDGELLEIDLVSSQRSLVFGRDRKSFGWPVYSPNGKHLAIRAKDCVHVMLTDSRETFRVECRGIDQSITFSPDGKLGASVSETGVQLWNADTGEIMSTLADDTNGAVRLSFSPDSRRLAILSALRNRIQFWNLADGACTSAPVRQANTSGVLFLDDDVVWVFGSEGIQMQPVPGCDPQRWRDLVIPTTREVRALDVNAAYTRIALGAEQNKIEVWDLANGELLFECIKPHRIETVRFLQNESQLFVFCDGVVELIPLTRQDSINQSPGEIRFEWCDCMSLWRDEMAVAGPNQDVVVWNVSEGTHRILSGLPPSDRSRIFSFLAHSPDGSRIAGALRDTAGVWVWDSVTGRLVDSISTPEFVYGLAYSPDGNHLAIGYAPFGDHLMNSELPCGLMLWDTRRAKTAWSQSLEYGAVTLRYSSDGKWLFAGGGPWFDGGEVLMWDLRDKHPVLAARFKQREIVLTLAVSDDDRWLAAGDYTGRICIYDTTNLTRATEFVAHSMAVNSLAFAPGGRTLVSGAEDGHVKFWQVDSWNQVADWPGSDPVQALRFVTTIPHKTGLIVGTRTAEDSPARVRITWMDGRQNADWSWLGADSQVQ
;
A
#
# COMPACT_ATOMS: atom_id res chain seq x y z
N LEU A 1 108.85 -9.21 -20.02
CA LEU A 1 107.61 -9.67 -19.35
C LEU A 1 107.95 -10.86 -18.47
N LEU A 2 108.27 -10.61 -17.19
CA LEU A 2 108.38 -11.63 -16.14
C LEU A 2 107.01 -11.68 -15.43
N GLY A 3 106.37 -12.87 -15.36
CA GLY A 3 105.08 -13.08 -14.70
C GLY A 3 104.06 -13.87 -15.53
N THR A 4 103.11 -14.53 -14.86
CA THR A 4 102.02 -15.28 -15.51
C THR A 4 101.03 -14.30 -16.14
N LEU A 5 101.00 -14.27 -17.49
CA LEU A 5 100.24 -13.29 -18.28
C LEU A 5 98.77 -13.14 -17.85
N ARG A 6 98.13 -14.23 -17.41
CA ARG A 6 96.70 -14.26 -17.07
C ARG A 6 96.31 -13.40 -15.86
N TYR A 7 97.26 -13.08 -14.97
CA TYR A 7 97.05 -12.24 -13.79
C TYR A 7 97.68 -10.85 -13.93
N MET A 8 98.20 -10.53 -15.11
CA MET A 8 98.84 -9.26 -15.38
C MET A 8 97.81 -8.14 -15.47
N ALA A 9 98.11 -7.00 -14.86
CA ALA A 9 97.28 -5.81 -14.96
C ALA A 9 97.32 -5.21 -16.39
N PRO A 10 96.20 -4.70 -16.93
CA PRO A 10 96.11 -4.17 -18.30
C PRO A 10 97.11 -3.05 -18.61
N GLU A 11 97.41 -2.20 -17.63
CA GLU A 11 98.34 -1.08 -17.81
C GLU A 11 99.79 -1.52 -18.02
N LEU A 12 100.16 -2.76 -17.66
CA LEU A 12 101.51 -3.30 -17.83
C LEU A 12 101.78 -3.84 -19.24
N THR A 13 100.79 -3.79 -20.16
CA THR A 13 100.92 -4.34 -21.51
C THR A 13 101.31 -3.31 -22.58
N TYR A 14 101.22 -2.01 -22.30
CA TYR A 14 101.59 -0.95 -23.25
C TYR A 14 103.10 -0.66 -23.20
N GLU A 15 103.77 -0.57 -24.37
CA GLU A 15 105.23 -0.42 -24.52
C GLU A 15 105.81 0.94 -24.08
N GLN A 16 105.07 1.73 -23.29
CA GLN A 16 105.57 2.94 -22.64
C GLN A 16 105.62 2.71 -21.13
N ILE A 17 106.83 2.75 -20.57
CA ILE A 17 107.26 2.56 -19.17
C ILE A 17 106.15 2.83 -18.14
N ALA A 18 105.28 1.85 -17.91
CA ALA A 18 104.32 1.84 -16.81
C ALA A 18 105.04 1.28 -15.58
N ILE A 19 105.29 2.13 -14.58
CA ILE A 19 105.89 1.70 -13.31
C ILE A 19 104.83 0.86 -12.57
N PRO A 20 105.13 -0.39 -12.16
CA PRO A 20 104.22 -1.19 -11.35
C PRO A 20 103.80 -0.41 -10.10
N SER A 21 102.48 -0.33 -9.86
CA SER A 21 101.91 0.35 -8.68
C SER A 21 101.20 -0.65 -7.78
N SER A 22 100.90 -0.25 -6.54
CA SER A 22 100.07 -1.06 -5.64
C SER A 22 98.72 -1.47 -6.24
N ARG A 23 98.18 -0.67 -7.18
CA ARG A 23 96.92 -0.94 -7.88
C ARG A 23 97.04 -2.05 -8.93
N SER A 24 98.24 -2.28 -9.44
CA SER A 24 98.53 -3.40 -10.35
C SER A 24 98.55 -4.72 -9.57
N ASP A 25 99.11 -4.72 -8.35
CA ASP A 25 99.07 -5.90 -7.46
C ASP A 25 97.64 -6.22 -6.99
N ILE A 26 96.83 -5.19 -6.70
CA ILE A 26 95.41 -5.35 -6.35
C ILE A 26 94.62 -6.00 -7.49
N TYR A 27 94.94 -5.67 -8.75
CA TYR A 27 94.34 -6.33 -9.90
C TYR A 27 94.69 -7.81 -9.94
N SER A 28 95.97 -8.16 -9.76
CA SER A 28 96.41 -9.56 -9.72
C SER A 28 95.71 -10.33 -8.59
N LEU A 29 95.62 -9.77 -7.38
CA LEU A 29 94.86 -10.35 -6.27
C LEU A 29 93.37 -10.48 -6.57
N GLY A 30 92.77 -9.48 -7.23
CA GLY A 30 91.38 -9.49 -7.64
C GLY A 30 91.09 -10.62 -8.64
N VAL A 31 91.96 -10.81 -9.65
CA VAL A 31 91.81 -11.89 -10.64
C VAL A 31 92.03 -13.26 -9.99
N THR A 32 92.95 -13.38 -9.03
CA THR A 32 93.10 -14.60 -8.23
C THR A 32 91.85 -14.89 -7.40
N LEU A 33 91.26 -13.90 -6.72
CA LEU A 33 90.02 -14.06 -5.96
C LEU A 33 88.83 -14.39 -6.85
N TYR A 34 88.76 -13.78 -8.03
CA TYR A 34 87.77 -14.09 -9.06
C TYR A 34 87.83 -15.57 -9.44
N GLU A 35 89.03 -16.07 -9.72
CA GLU A 35 89.22 -17.47 -10.09
C GLU A 35 88.96 -18.42 -8.93
N LEU A 36 89.35 -18.08 -7.70
CA LEU A 36 89.01 -18.88 -6.51
C LEU A 36 87.51 -18.93 -6.24
N ALA A 37 86.77 -17.86 -6.54
CA ALA A 37 85.33 -17.79 -6.29
C ALA A 37 84.51 -18.67 -7.23
N VAL A 38 84.97 -18.91 -8.46
CA VAL A 38 84.19 -19.65 -9.49
C VAL A 38 84.96 -20.80 -10.14
N LEU A 39 86.19 -21.06 -9.70
CA LEU A 39 87.13 -22.07 -10.21
C LEU A 39 87.35 -21.98 -11.74
N ARG A 40 87.23 -20.76 -12.29
CA ARG A 40 87.44 -20.46 -13.72
C ARG A 40 88.26 -19.19 -13.88
N PRO A 41 89.21 -19.15 -14.82
CA PRO A 41 90.00 -17.95 -15.06
C PRO A 41 89.14 -16.82 -15.59
N ALA A 42 89.48 -15.57 -15.24
CA ALA A 42 88.74 -14.39 -15.68
C ALA A 42 88.79 -14.17 -17.20
N PHE A 43 89.90 -14.56 -17.83
CA PHE A 43 90.10 -14.56 -19.29
C PHE A 43 90.59 -15.93 -19.70
N ASP A 44 90.06 -16.49 -20.79
CA ASP A 44 90.25 -17.88 -21.22
C ASP A 44 91.23 -18.06 -22.39
N GLY A 45 91.73 -16.97 -23.00
CA GLY A 45 92.58 -17.03 -24.20
C GLY A 45 93.78 -17.98 -24.12
N GLU A 46 93.87 -18.90 -25.10
CA GLU A 46 94.93 -19.92 -25.21
C GLU A 46 96.21 -19.40 -25.88
N ASN A 47 96.09 -18.41 -26.79
CA ASN A 47 97.22 -17.80 -27.48
C ASN A 47 97.64 -16.50 -26.78
N ARG A 48 98.95 -16.31 -26.57
CA ARG A 48 99.54 -15.12 -25.93
C ARG A 48 99.04 -13.78 -26.50
N GLN A 49 98.97 -13.64 -27.83
CA GLN A 49 98.52 -12.39 -28.44
C GLN A 49 97.02 -12.12 -28.21
N TYR A 50 96.23 -13.20 -28.18
CA TYR A 50 94.79 -13.12 -27.97
C TYR A 50 94.46 -12.85 -26.49
N LEU A 51 95.17 -13.51 -25.56
CA LEU A 51 95.03 -13.28 -24.12
C LEU A 51 95.40 -11.85 -23.74
N LEU A 52 96.48 -11.29 -24.31
CA LEU A 52 96.84 -9.89 -24.09
C LEU A 52 95.75 -8.93 -24.61
N LYS A 53 95.16 -9.20 -25.78
CA LYS A 53 94.03 -8.41 -26.27
C LYS A 53 92.80 -8.49 -25.35
N GLN A 54 92.45 -9.66 -24.84
CA GLN A 54 91.35 -9.82 -23.87
C GLN A 54 91.62 -9.07 -22.56
N ILE A 55 92.85 -9.16 -22.02
CA ILE A 55 93.23 -8.46 -20.79
C ILE A 55 93.16 -6.94 -20.96
N VAL A 56 93.45 -6.40 -22.16
CA VAL A 56 93.38 -4.95 -22.38
C VAL A 56 91.96 -4.48 -22.72
N LEU A 57 91.27 -5.19 -23.60
CA LEU A 57 90.08 -4.66 -24.28
C LEU A 57 88.75 -5.25 -23.80
N THR A 58 88.76 -6.36 -23.06
CA THR A 58 87.52 -7.07 -22.68
C THR A 58 87.37 -7.10 -21.17
N ASP A 59 86.20 -6.70 -20.67
CA ASP A 59 85.87 -6.85 -19.25
C ASP A 59 85.58 -8.31 -18.90
N PRO A 60 86.01 -8.78 -17.70
CA PRO A 60 85.72 -10.13 -17.28
C PRO A 60 84.21 -10.30 -17.04
N PRO A 61 83.63 -11.47 -17.33
CA PRO A 61 82.21 -11.73 -17.09
C PRO A 61 81.84 -11.51 -15.61
N PRO A 62 80.66 -10.95 -15.29
CA PRO A 62 80.28 -10.76 -13.89
C PRO A 62 80.16 -12.10 -13.14
N LEU A 63 80.76 -12.20 -11.95
CA LEU A 63 80.81 -13.43 -11.14
C LEU A 63 79.43 -14.09 -10.96
N ARG A 64 78.42 -13.30 -10.58
CA ARG A 64 77.05 -13.79 -10.34
C ARG A 64 76.30 -14.23 -11.60
N ARG A 65 76.82 -13.91 -12.78
CA ARG A 65 76.31 -14.45 -14.05
C ARG A 65 76.81 -15.87 -14.29
N ILE A 66 77.98 -16.22 -13.75
CA ILE A 66 78.58 -17.56 -13.86
C ILE A 66 78.09 -18.45 -12.73
N ASP A 67 78.13 -17.95 -11.49
CA ASP A 67 77.61 -18.63 -10.31
C ASP A 67 76.75 -17.67 -9.46
N PRO A 68 75.41 -17.79 -9.52
CA PRO A 68 74.48 -16.94 -8.76
C PRO A 68 74.62 -17.08 -7.24
N THR A 69 75.24 -18.16 -6.74
CA THR A 69 75.40 -18.44 -5.31
C THR A 69 76.46 -17.56 -4.65
N VAL A 70 77.34 -16.95 -5.45
CA VAL A 70 78.35 -16.01 -4.95
C VAL A 70 77.65 -14.80 -4.29
N PRO A 71 77.94 -14.49 -3.02
CA PRO A 71 77.33 -13.37 -2.30
C PRO A 71 77.53 -12.04 -3.01
N VAL A 72 76.48 -11.20 -3.03
CA VAL A 72 76.48 -9.90 -3.74
C VAL A 72 77.62 -9.00 -3.28
N ASP A 73 77.82 -8.89 -1.97
CA ASP A 73 78.85 -8.04 -1.38
C ASP A 73 80.26 -8.52 -1.80
N LEU A 74 80.50 -9.84 -1.87
CA LEU A 74 81.79 -10.40 -2.31
C LEU A 74 82.02 -10.17 -3.81
N ALA A 75 80.99 -10.35 -4.63
CA ALA A 75 81.07 -10.11 -6.07
C ALA A 75 81.44 -8.65 -6.38
N ILE A 76 80.86 -7.69 -5.66
CA ILE A 76 81.18 -6.25 -5.78
C ILE A 76 82.64 -5.98 -5.41
N ILE A 77 83.12 -6.56 -4.29
CA ILE A 77 84.51 -6.38 -3.85
C ILE A 77 85.49 -6.86 -4.93
N ILE A 78 85.28 -8.06 -5.47
CA ILE A 78 86.16 -8.64 -6.50
C ILE A 78 86.08 -7.83 -7.80
N GLN A 79 84.88 -7.44 -8.23
CA GLN A 79 84.69 -6.68 -9.47
C GLN A 79 85.37 -5.31 -9.41
N LYS A 80 85.36 -4.65 -8.24
CA LYS A 80 86.10 -3.41 -8.01
C LYS A 80 87.62 -3.62 -8.05
N ALA A 81 88.12 -4.74 -7.52
CA ALA A 81 89.55 -5.04 -7.53
C ALA A 81 90.09 -5.28 -8.97
N ILE A 82 89.28 -5.86 -9.85
CA ILE A 82 89.65 -6.19 -11.25
C ILE A 82 89.23 -5.13 -12.28
N ALA A 83 88.90 -3.90 -11.85
CA ALA A 83 88.56 -2.81 -12.76
C ALA A 83 89.73 -2.51 -13.73
N LYS A 84 89.44 -2.19 -15.00
CA LYS A 84 90.49 -1.98 -16.01
C LYS A 84 91.30 -0.72 -15.75
N ASP A 85 90.64 0.39 -15.42
CA ASP A 85 91.31 1.62 -15.01
C ASP A 85 91.89 1.45 -13.60
N PRO A 86 93.19 1.70 -13.37
CA PRO A 86 93.77 1.68 -12.04
C PRO A 86 93.03 2.55 -11.03
N VAL A 87 92.46 3.71 -11.42
CA VAL A 87 91.80 4.67 -10.51
C VAL A 87 90.57 4.07 -9.84
N ASP A 88 89.85 3.19 -10.53
CA ASP A 88 88.62 2.56 -10.05
C ASP A 88 88.87 1.40 -9.07
N ARG A 89 90.12 0.92 -8.99
CA ARG A 89 90.55 -0.10 -8.02
C ARG A 89 90.70 0.49 -6.62
N TYR A 90 90.86 -0.38 -5.63
CA TYR A 90 91.25 0.05 -4.29
C TYR A 90 92.60 0.78 -4.33
N ALA A 91 92.76 1.82 -3.51
CA ALA A 91 94.01 2.57 -3.46
C ALA A 91 95.15 1.75 -2.84
N THR A 92 94.83 0.93 -1.83
CA THR A 92 95.78 0.07 -1.14
C THR A 92 95.21 -1.34 -0.91
N ALA A 93 96.10 -2.32 -0.73
CA ALA A 93 95.70 -3.69 -0.37
C ALA A 93 95.00 -3.75 1.01
N ARG A 94 95.25 -2.77 1.90
CA ARG A 94 94.55 -2.66 3.18
C ARG A 94 93.06 -2.33 2.97
N ASP A 95 92.73 -1.45 2.03
CA ASP A 95 91.34 -1.08 1.75
C ASP A 95 90.53 -2.28 1.23
N LEU A 96 91.14 -3.11 0.37
CA LEU A 96 90.56 -4.37 -0.09
C LEU A 96 90.34 -5.35 1.09
N GLY A 97 91.34 -5.49 1.96
CA GLY A 97 91.26 -6.36 3.14
C GLY A 97 90.19 -5.93 4.15
N ASP A 98 90.02 -4.61 4.35
CA ASP A 98 89.01 -4.07 5.27
C ASP A 98 87.58 -4.36 4.79
N ASP A 99 87.32 -4.29 3.47
CA ASP A 99 86.01 -4.64 2.91
C ASP A 99 85.74 -6.14 2.95
N LEU A 100 86.74 -6.99 2.72
CA LEU A 100 86.62 -8.43 2.93
C LEU A 100 86.31 -8.76 4.39
N LYS A 101 86.94 -8.07 5.35
CA LYS A 101 86.67 -8.24 6.78
C LYS A 101 85.26 -7.79 7.16
N ARG A 102 84.78 -6.68 6.60
CA ARG A 102 83.39 -6.22 6.79
C ARG A 102 82.38 -7.23 6.24
N PHE A 103 82.65 -7.79 5.07
CA PHE A 103 81.84 -8.86 4.49
C PHE A 103 81.77 -10.08 5.43
N LEU A 104 82.90 -10.59 5.91
CA LEU A 104 82.93 -11.74 6.83
C LEU A 104 82.20 -11.50 8.15
N GLN A 105 82.25 -10.27 8.67
CA GLN A 105 81.59 -9.88 9.92
C GLN A 105 80.12 -9.43 9.71
N GLY A 106 79.61 -9.46 8.47
CA GLY A 106 78.25 -9.05 8.13
C GLY A 106 77.98 -7.54 8.29
N PHE A 107 79.01 -6.70 8.31
CA PHE A 107 78.87 -5.25 8.25
C PHE A 107 78.60 -4.78 6.80
N PRO A 108 78.04 -3.58 6.59
CA PRO A 108 78.00 -2.97 5.27
C PRO A 108 79.41 -2.75 4.71
N ILE A 109 79.68 -3.22 3.50
CA ILE A 109 80.94 -2.97 2.78
C ILE A 109 81.04 -1.50 2.38
N GLN A 110 82.26 -0.96 2.25
CA GLN A 110 82.47 0.43 1.80
C GLN A 110 82.42 0.55 0.27
N ALA A 111 82.66 -0.53 -0.46
CA ALA A 111 82.55 -0.58 -1.91
C ALA A 111 81.12 -0.35 -2.45
N ALA A 112 80.08 -0.43 -1.61
CA ALA A 112 78.69 -0.14 -1.99
C ALA A 112 77.97 0.73 -0.93
N ARG A 113 77.15 1.70 -1.35
CA ARG A 113 76.33 2.50 -0.41
C ARG A 113 75.15 1.66 0.12
N PRO A 114 75.04 1.39 1.44
CA PRO A 114 73.95 0.58 1.98
C PRO A 114 72.62 1.35 2.08
N THR A 115 71.51 0.74 1.67
CA THR A 115 70.14 1.28 1.79
C THR A 115 69.57 1.10 3.21
N LEU A 116 68.59 1.94 3.61
CA LEU A 116 67.94 1.89 4.93
C LEU A 116 67.34 0.52 5.25
N LEU A 117 66.66 -0.10 4.29
CA LEU A 117 66.10 -1.46 4.39
C LEU A 117 67.16 -2.53 4.68
N ASN A 118 68.35 -2.42 4.09
CA ASN A 118 69.43 -3.39 4.34
C ASN A 118 70.04 -3.22 5.73
N ARG A 119 70.04 -2.01 6.28
CA ARG A 119 70.50 -1.75 7.66
C ARG A 119 69.50 -2.28 8.67
N THR A 120 68.20 -2.03 8.47
CA THR A 120 67.16 -2.52 9.38
C THR A 120 67.08 -4.04 9.37
N TYR A 121 67.21 -4.69 8.21
CA TYR A 121 67.28 -6.16 8.12
C TYR A 121 68.52 -6.75 8.84
N LYS A 122 69.72 -6.20 8.59
CA LYS A 122 70.95 -6.67 9.26
C LYS A 122 70.91 -6.40 10.78
N TRP A 123 70.26 -5.32 11.23
CA TRP A 123 70.05 -5.02 12.66
C TRP A 123 69.03 -5.96 13.30
N ALA A 124 67.88 -6.18 12.65
CA ALA A 124 66.83 -7.09 13.13
C ALA A 124 67.37 -8.53 13.27
N ARG A 125 68.19 -8.98 12.32
CA ARG A 125 68.85 -10.29 12.40
C ARG A 125 69.83 -10.43 13.58
N ARG A 126 70.41 -9.32 14.05
CA ARG A 126 71.32 -9.29 15.21
C ARG A 126 70.57 -9.20 16.56
N HIS A 127 69.37 -8.59 16.58
CA HIS A 127 68.58 -8.37 17.79
C HIS A 127 67.24 -9.14 17.79
N MET A 128 67.27 -10.40 17.37
CA MET A 128 66.07 -11.22 17.08
C MET A 128 65.08 -11.33 18.26
N ALA A 129 65.58 -11.40 19.50
CA ALA A 129 64.73 -11.51 20.70
C ALA A 129 63.93 -10.23 20.98
N LEU A 130 64.58 -9.05 20.85
CA LEU A 130 63.92 -7.76 21.05
C LEU A 130 62.89 -7.47 19.96
N THR A 131 63.19 -7.83 18.71
CA THR A 131 62.23 -7.69 17.61
C THR A 131 61.01 -8.59 17.79
N PHE A 132 61.19 -9.80 18.34
CA PHE A 132 60.09 -10.72 18.59
C PHE A 132 59.15 -10.22 19.70
N VAL A 133 59.72 -9.72 20.82
CA VAL A 133 58.93 -9.15 21.93
C VAL A 133 58.15 -7.91 21.46
N ALA A 134 58.80 -7.00 20.71
CA ALA A 134 58.13 -5.82 20.18
C ALA A 134 56.98 -6.19 19.23
N LEU A 135 57.19 -7.16 18.32
CA LEU A 135 56.15 -7.61 17.40
C LEU A 135 54.99 -8.29 18.14
N ALA A 136 55.28 -9.16 19.12
CA ALA A 136 54.27 -9.83 19.92
C ALA A 136 53.42 -8.84 20.74
N SER A 137 54.05 -7.81 21.32
CA SER A 137 53.34 -6.76 22.06
C SER A 137 52.44 -5.91 21.15
N LEU A 138 52.88 -5.59 19.93
CA LEU A 138 52.06 -4.90 18.93
C LEU A 138 50.85 -5.73 18.49
N VAL A 139 51.03 -7.03 18.27
CA VAL A 139 49.94 -7.96 17.92
C VAL A 139 48.95 -8.08 19.08
N LEU A 140 49.42 -8.17 20.33
CA LEU A 140 48.54 -8.25 21.49
C LEU A 140 47.72 -6.94 21.65
N MET A 141 48.36 -5.79 21.44
CA MET A 141 47.70 -4.49 21.55
C MET A 141 46.64 -4.29 20.45
N SER A 142 46.92 -4.74 19.22
CA SER A 142 45.93 -4.68 18.14
C SER A 142 44.75 -5.62 18.36
N LEU A 143 45.00 -6.82 18.90
CA LEU A 143 43.93 -7.77 19.26
C LEU A 143 43.03 -7.24 20.38
N LEU A 144 43.61 -6.61 21.41
CA LEU A 144 42.84 -5.99 22.49
C LEU A 144 42.01 -4.80 21.99
N LEU A 145 42.57 -3.97 21.11
CA LEU A 145 41.84 -2.86 20.50
C LEU A 145 40.67 -3.39 19.64
N ALA A 146 40.91 -4.41 18.82
CA ALA A 146 39.89 -5.04 17.99
C ALA A 146 38.76 -5.67 18.84
N ALA A 147 39.11 -6.38 19.91
CA ALA A 147 38.14 -6.94 20.84
C ALA A 147 37.32 -5.85 21.55
N SER A 148 37.95 -4.75 21.97
CA SER A 148 37.26 -3.62 22.57
C SER A 148 36.29 -2.95 21.59
N THR A 149 36.72 -2.71 20.35
CA THR A 149 35.84 -2.14 19.31
C THR A 149 34.67 -3.06 19.00
N PHE A 150 34.89 -4.38 18.96
CA PHE A 150 33.83 -5.35 18.73
C PHE A 150 32.79 -5.36 19.86
N VAL A 151 33.22 -5.32 21.12
CA VAL A 151 32.31 -5.25 22.28
C VAL A 151 31.51 -3.95 22.28
N VAL A 152 32.15 -2.81 22.02
CA VAL A 152 31.45 -1.50 21.95
C VAL A 152 30.43 -1.48 20.82
N MET A 153 30.78 -2.01 19.64
CA MET A 153 29.87 -2.09 18.50
C MET A 153 28.66 -2.97 18.81
N LYS A 154 28.89 -4.13 19.46
CA LYS A 154 27.82 -5.04 19.86
C LYS A 154 26.90 -4.44 20.94
N LEU A 155 27.47 -3.72 21.91
CA LEU A 155 26.68 -3.01 22.93
C LEU A 155 25.86 -1.89 22.30
N TYR A 156 26.44 -1.14 21.36
CA TYR A 156 25.74 -0.08 20.63
C TYR A 156 24.58 -0.64 19.80
N GLU A 157 24.79 -1.72 19.05
CA GLU A 157 23.74 -2.41 18.30
C GLU A 157 22.62 -2.91 19.22
N SER A 158 22.96 -3.53 20.35
CA SER A 158 21.96 -4.00 21.32
C SER A 158 21.16 -2.86 21.96
N ALA A 159 21.80 -1.72 22.23
CA ALA A 159 21.14 -0.55 22.79
C ALA A 159 20.22 0.12 21.77
N LEU A 160 20.63 0.16 20.49
CA LEU A 160 19.81 0.68 19.40
C LEU A 160 18.56 -0.19 19.20
N ALA A 161 18.73 -1.52 19.16
CA ALA A 161 17.63 -2.48 19.03
C ALA A 161 16.63 -2.36 20.19
N ALA A 162 17.11 -2.29 21.45
CA ALA A 162 16.24 -2.13 22.61
C ALA A 162 15.49 -0.78 22.62
N ALA A 163 16.12 0.30 22.15
CA ALA A 163 15.47 1.60 22.03
C ALA A 163 14.38 1.62 20.96
N GLU A 164 14.60 0.90 19.85
CA GLU A 164 13.65 0.77 18.74
C GLU A 164 12.43 -0.07 19.16
N GLU A 165 12.65 -1.20 19.84
CA GLU A 165 11.58 -2.06 20.38
C GLU A 165 10.69 -1.31 21.39
N LEU A 166 11.29 -0.54 22.31
CA LEU A 166 10.54 0.28 23.26
C LEU A 166 9.69 1.33 22.54
N ARG A 167 10.22 1.98 21.49
CA ARG A 167 9.52 3.01 20.74
C ARG A 167 8.37 2.45 19.90
N GLN A 168 8.52 1.25 19.33
CA GLN A 168 7.43 0.52 18.67
C GLN A 168 6.31 0.13 19.64
N SER A 169 6.65 -0.37 20.84
CA SER A 169 5.65 -0.73 21.84
C SER A 169 4.83 0.48 22.31
N LEU A 170 5.47 1.64 22.46
CA LEU A 170 4.83 2.89 22.86
C LEU A 170 3.90 3.40 21.75
N TYR A 171 4.35 3.35 20.50
CA TYR A 171 3.54 3.69 19.33
C TYR A 171 2.28 2.82 19.21
N VAL A 172 2.40 1.50 19.38
CA VAL A 172 1.24 0.58 19.36
C VAL A 172 0.25 0.92 20.48
N SER A 173 0.74 1.20 21.68
CA SER A 173 -0.12 1.62 22.80
C SER A 173 -0.89 2.90 22.47
N GLU A 174 -0.22 3.90 21.90
CA GLU A 174 -0.85 5.18 21.54
C GLU A 174 -1.85 5.06 20.39
N MET A 175 -1.62 4.15 19.43
CA MET A 175 -2.59 3.84 18.37
C MET A 175 -3.84 3.14 18.90
N ASN A 176 -3.68 2.26 19.89
CA ASN A 176 -4.81 1.63 20.58
C ASN A 176 -5.62 2.66 21.38
N ASP A 177 -4.97 3.53 22.16
CA ASP A 177 -5.62 4.60 22.92
C ASP A 177 -6.38 5.56 22.00
N MET A 178 -5.87 5.80 20.80
CA MET A 178 -6.51 6.64 19.80
C MET A 178 -7.70 5.93 19.15
N SER A 179 -7.59 4.64 18.83
CA SER A 179 -8.73 3.83 18.38
C SER A 179 -9.86 3.83 19.40
N GLU A 180 -9.54 3.62 20.68
CA GLU A 180 -10.51 3.68 21.78
C GLU A 180 -11.13 5.08 21.90
N SER A 181 -10.32 6.14 21.82
CA SER A 181 -10.81 7.52 21.85
C SER A 181 -11.76 7.83 20.67
N TYR A 182 -11.48 7.27 19.49
CA TYR A 182 -12.33 7.40 18.31
C TYR A 182 -13.66 6.64 18.49
N GLN A 183 -13.61 5.40 18.99
CA GLN A 183 -14.81 4.61 19.29
C GLN A 183 -15.70 5.28 20.34
N GLN A 184 -15.10 5.93 21.33
CA GLN A 184 -15.79 6.73 22.34
C GLN A 184 -16.27 8.11 21.82
N ALA A 185 -16.16 8.36 20.51
CA ALA A 185 -16.51 9.62 19.85
C ALA A 185 -15.77 10.87 20.39
N ASN A 186 -14.62 10.69 21.05
CA ASN A 186 -13.77 11.77 21.55
C ASN A 186 -12.73 12.20 20.50
N LEU A 187 -13.23 12.79 19.40
CA LEU A 187 -12.42 13.17 18.23
C LEU A 187 -11.28 14.11 18.58
N ARG A 188 -11.46 15.03 19.53
CA ARG A 188 -10.41 15.97 19.96
C ARG A 188 -9.22 15.27 20.62
N ARG A 189 -9.49 14.22 21.41
CA ARG A 189 -8.43 13.41 22.02
C ARG A 189 -7.72 12.56 20.96
N ALA A 190 -8.49 11.97 20.04
CA ALA A 190 -7.93 11.22 18.91
C ALA A 190 -7.01 12.09 18.04
N GLU A 191 -7.43 13.32 17.71
CA GLU A 191 -6.61 14.28 16.95
C GLU A 191 -5.34 14.71 17.71
N MET A 192 -5.43 14.95 19.02
CA MET A 192 -4.24 15.27 19.83
C MET A 192 -3.24 14.11 19.84
N LEU A 193 -3.71 12.87 19.97
CA LEU A 193 -2.86 11.67 19.94
C LEU A 193 -2.21 11.50 18.56
N LEU A 194 -2.95 11.75 17.47
CA LEU A 194 -2.39 11.73 16.11
C LEU A 194 -1.36 12.85 15.91
N ALA A 195 -1.63 14.06 16.37
CA ALA A 195 -0.71 15.19 16.24
C ALA A 195 0.61 14.98 17.00
N GLN A 196 0.59 14.23 18.11
CA GLN A 196 1.80 13.92 18.89
C GLN A 196 2.78 13.02 18.15
N GLN A 197 2.31 12.24 17.16
CA GLN A 197 3.15 11.35 16.35
C GLN A 197 3.78 12.03 15.14
N LEU A 198 3.54 13.33 14.91
CA LEU A 198 4.14 14.04 13.78
C LEU A 198 5.67 14.15 13.98
N PRO A 199 6.47 13.67 13.02
CA PRO A 199 7.92 13.74 13.12
C PRO A 199 8.41 15.19 13.05
N ARG A 200 9.44 15.52 13.82
CA ARG A 200 10.13 16.81 13.73
C ARG A 200 11.10 16.80 12.53
N PRO A 201 11.41 17.95 11.92
CA PRO A 201 12.35 18.01 10.80
C PRO A 201 13.68 17.31 11.14
N GLY A 202 14.04 16.28 10.36
CA GLY A 202 15.27 15.49 10.55
C GLY A 202 15.13 14.26 11.47
N GLN A 203 13.95 13.94 12.00
CA GLN A 203 13.66 12.64 12.63
C GLN A 203 13.12 11.64 11.61
N THR A 204 13.48 10.36 11.83
CA THR A 204 12.90 9.19 11.17
C THR A 204 11.38 9.11 11.44
N ASP A 205 10.59 8.79 10.42
CA ASP A 205 9.13 8.85 10.47
C ASP A 205 8.53 7.48 10.82
N TYR A 206 8.29 7.27 12.10
CA TYR A 206 7.81 5.99 12.64
C TYR A 206 6.30 5.75 12.49
N ARG A 207 5.56 6.65 11.83
CA ARG A 207 4.12 6.47 11.61
C ARG A 207 3.91 5.29 10.67
N GLY A 208 2.99 4.40 11.03
CA GLY A 208 2.51 3.31 10.18
C GLY A 208 1.11 3.56 9.64
N ILE A 209 0.53 2.56 8.98
CA ILE A 209 -0.70 2.68 8.19
C ILE A 209 -1.89 3.09 9.06
N GLU A 210 -1.95 2.58 10.28
CA GLU A 210 -2.94 2.92 11.30
C GLU A 210 -3.01 4.43 11.57
N TRP A 211 -1.88 5.14 11.70
CA TRP A 211 -1.91 6.59 11.94
C TRP A 211 -2.65 7.32 10.82
N TYR A 212 -2.36 6.98 9.57
CA TYR A 212 -2.96 7.61 8.39
C TYR A 212 -4.40 7.18 8.17
N PHE A 213 -4.73 5.91 8.44
CA PHE A 213 -6.11 5.43 8.46
C PHE A 213 -6.94 6.29 9.42
N TRP A 214 -6.49 6.42 10.67
CA TRP A 214 -7.22 7.17 11.68
C TRP A 214 -7.22 8.68 11.41
N ALA A 215 -6.14 9.24 10.85
CA ALA A 215 -6.12 10.62 10.37
C ALA A 215 -7.15 10.84 9.26
N SER A 216 -7.28 9.90 8.33
CA SER A 216 -8.30 9.95 7.27
C SER A 216 -9.71 9.78 7.83
N GLN A 217 -9.93 8.93 8.84
CA GLN A 217 -11.23 8.76 9.51
C GLN A 217 -11.62 10.02 10.29
N CYS A 218 -10.66 10.68 10.96
CA CYS A 218 -10.89 11.96 11.61
C CYS A 218 -11.15 13.08 10.59
N GLN A 219 -10.47 13.06 9.43
CA GLN A 219 -10.69 14.03 8.35
C GLN A 219 -11.98 13.81 7.56
N ALA A 220 -12.39 12.56 7.33
CA ALA A 220 -13.63 12.18 6.67
C ALA A 220 -14.85 12.48 7.57
N ASN A 221 -14.69 12.39 8.89
CA ASN A 221 -15.65 12.88 9.88
C ASN A 221 -15.53 14.39 10.16
N ARG A 222 -15.05 15.21 9.20
CA ARG A 222 -15.18 16.69 9.26
C ARG A 222 -16.64 17.18 9.28
N GLY A 223 -17.62 16.28 9.24
CA GLY A 223 -19.00 16.61 9.53
C GLY A 223 -19.17 17.10 10.98
N ILE A 224 -19.91 18.19 11.16
CA ILE A 224 -20.27 18.68 12.48
C ILE A 224 -21.28 17.67 13.07
N ARG A 225 -20.84 16.82 13.99
CA ARG A 225 -21.73 15.95 14.76
C ARG A 225 -22.56 16.79 15.73
N LEU A 226 -23.86 16.84 15.46
CA LEU A 226 -24.86 17.32 16.40
C LEU A 226 -25.18 16.17 17.37
N ALA A 227 -25.79 16.48 18.52
CA ALA A 227 -26.17 15.43 19.46
C ALA A 227 -27.13 14.42 18.80
N THR A 228 -27.15 13.19 19.29
CA THR A 228 -27.87 12.01 18.72
C THR A 228 -29.39 12.17 18.55
N ASN A 229 -29.96 13.30 18.96
CA ASN A 229 -31.39 13.62 18.88
C ASN A 229 -31.72 14.74 17.89
N ALA A 230 -30.74 15.22 17.12
CA ALA A 230 -31.02 16.22 16.11
C ALA A 230 -31.82 15.60 14.96
N LYS A 231 -33.04 16.10 14.72
CA LYS A 231 -33.96 15.51 13.73
C LYS A 231 -33.92 16.20 12.39
N HIS A 232 -33.62 17.49 12.36
CA HIS A 232 -33.63 18.31 11.13
C HIS A 232 -32.61 19.44 11.25
N ALA A 233 -31.97 19.76 10.12
CA ALA A 233 -31.05 20.88 9.97
C ALA A 233 -31.26 21.55 8.61
N ASN A 234 -31.17 22.88 8.57
CA ASN A 234 -31.33 23.64 7.34
C ASN A 234 -30.31 24.77 7.26
N LEU A 235 -29.70 24.92 6.09
CA LEU A 235 -28.60 25.85 5.86
C LEU A 235 -29.13 27.25 5.60
N ARG A 236 -28.49 28.27 6.19
CA ARG A 236 -28.79 29.67 5.86
C ARG A 236 -28.20 29.99 4.48
N PRO A 237 -28.87 30.79 3.64
CA PRO A 237 -28.40 31.10 2.29
C PRO A 237 -27.01 31.73 2.18
N ASP A 238 -26.43 32.25 3.27
CA ASP A 238 -25.06 32.79 3.29
C ASP A 238 -23.98 31.72 3.54
N GLU A 239 -24.38 30.47 3.76
CA GLU A 239 -23.53 29.28 3.86
C GLU A 239 -22.53 29.29 4.99
N LYS A 240 -22.75 30.14 5.99
CA LYS A 240 -21.90 30.24 7.17
C LYS A 240 -22.53 29.57 8.37
N VAL A 241 -23.85 29.56 8.43
CA VAL A 241 -24.61 29.12 9.60
C VAL A 241 -25.72 28.19 9.14
N PHE A 242 -26.01 27.15 9.90
CA PHE A 242 -27.21 26.34 9.74
C PHE A 242 -28.03 26.33 11.03
N ALA A 243 -29.34 26.23 10.90
CA ALA A 243 -30.25 26.04 12.03
C ALA A 243 -30.52 24.55 12.20
N ALA A 244 -30.44 24.06 13.43
CA ALA A 244 -30.76 22.68 13.76
C ALA A 244 -31.54 22.58 15.06
N LEU A 245 -32.49 21.65 15.12
CA LEU A 245 -33.25 21.36 16.33
C LEU A 245 -32.53 20.25 17.11
N VAL A 246 -31.98 20.57 18.28
CA VAL A 246 -31.20 19.65 19.13
C VAL A 246 -31.84 19.59 20.51
N ASP A 247 -32.31 18.42 20.95
CA ASP A 247 -32.95 18.20 22.26
C ASP A 247 -34.07 19.19 22.62
N GLY A 248 -34.85 19.60 21.60
CA GLY A 248 -35.98 20.52 21.73
C GLY A 248 -35.59 22.01 21.75
N GLU A 249 -34.33 22.33 21.51
CA GLU A 249 -33.82 23.69 21.37
C GLU A 249 -33.49 23.98 19.90
N LEU A 250 -33.85 25.17 19.42
CA LEU A 250 -33.40 25.62 18.11
C LEU A 250 -32.05 26.31 18.27
N LEU A 251 -31.03 25.75 17.64
CA LEU A 251 -29.67 26.27 17.65
C LEU A 251 -29.29 26.76 16.25
N GLU A 252 -28.61 27.90 16.20
CA GLU A 252 -27.82 28.30 15.04
C GLU A 252 -26.37 27.89 15.28
N ILE A 253 -25.77 27.23 14.29
CA ILE A 253 -24.44 26.65 14.39
C ILE A 253 -23.61 27.13 13.21
N ASP A 254 -22.47 27.74 13.51
CA ASP A 254 -21.52 28.19 12.50
C ASP A 254 -20.75 26.99 11.92
N LEU A 255 -20.73 26.90 10.59
CA LEU A 255 -20.14 25.79 9.83
C LEU A 255 -18.62 25.68 9.97
N VAL A 256 -17.93 26.79 10.25
CA VAL A 256 -16.45 26.82 10.27
C VAL A 256 -15.93 26.71 11.71
N SER A 257 -16.53 27.49 12.61
CA SER A 257 -16.11 27.60 14.01
C SER A 257 -16.83 26.63 14.95
N SER A 258 -17.89 25.96 14.48
CA SER A 258 -18.77 25.10 15.30
C SER A 258 -19.37 25.79 16.52
N GLN A 259 -19.37 27.14 16.55
CA GLN A 259 -20.00 27.90 17.63
C GLN A 259 -21.51 27.74 17.57
N ARG A 260 -22.13 27.50 18.73
CA ARG A 260 -23.56 27.29 18.88
C ARG A 260 -24.19 28.51 19.55
N SER A 261 -25.21 29.08 18.91
CA SER A 261 -26.02 30.16 19.45
C SER A 261 -27.44 29.65 19.67
N LEU A 262 -27.95 29.80 20.89
CA LEU A 262 -29.33 29.44 21.21
C LEU A 262 -30.28 30.48 20.59
N VAL A 263 -31.20 30.01 19.74
CA VAL A 263 -32.20 30.85 19.09
C VAL A 263 -33.53 30.80 19.85
N PHE A 264 -34.04 29.60 20.08
CA PHE A 264 -35.20 29.37 20.94
C PHE A 264 -34.85 28.29 21.97
N GLY A 265 -35.06 28.61 23.25
CA GLY A 265 -34.89 27.67 24.36
C GLY A 265 -35.89 26.51 24.32
N ARG A 266 -35.70 25.51 25.20
CA ARG A 266 -36.62 24.37 25.34
C ARG A 266 -38.05 24.85 25.53
N ASP A 267 -38.88 24.67 24.51
CA ASP A 267 -40.32 24.77 24.66
C ASP A 267 -40.89 23.36 24.88
N ARG A 268 -41.92 23.25 25.73
CA ARG A 268 -42.56 21.95 26.09
C ARG A 268 -43.36 21.34 24.93
N LYS A 269 -43.36 21.97 23.75
CA LYS A 269 -44.12 21.57 22.57
C LYS A 269 -43.15 21.22 21.44
N SER A 270 -43.42 20.11 20.76
CA SER A 270 -42.60 19.63 19.64
C SER A 270 -42.50 20.68 18.54
N PHE A 271 -41.30 21.20 18.30
CA PHE A 271 -41.01 22.02 17.13
C PHE A 271 -40.97 21.16 15.86
N GLY A 272 -41.35 21.76 14.73
CA GLY A 272 -41.20 21.19 13.39
C GLY A 272 -39.90 21.63 12.71
N TRP A 273 -39.87 21.62 11.39
CA TRP A 273 -38.66 21.90 10.59
C TRP A 273 -38.29 23.39 10.60
N PRO A 274 -37.02 23.75 10.87
CA PRO A 274 -36.55 25.12 10.68
C PRO A 274 -36.36 25.42 9.18
N VAL A 275 -36.82 26.60 8.76
CA VAL A 275 -36.77 27.05 7.36
C VAL A 275 -36.27 28.48 7.31
N TYR A 276 -35.17 28.72 6.59
CA TYR A 276 -34.73 30.07 6.27
C TYR A 276 -35.50 30.63 5.07
N SER A 277 -35.74 31.93 5.08
CA SER A 277 -36.14 32.63 3.86
C SER A 277 -34.98 32.61 2.85
N PRO A 278 -35.24 32.59 1.53
CA PRO A 278 -34.19 32.57 0.50
C PRO A 278 -33.25 33.78 0.54
N ASN A 279 -33.72 34.91 1.05
CA ASN A 279 -32.91 36.11 1.25
C ASN A 279 -32.07 36.08 2.56
N GLY A 280 -32.21 35.03 3.37
CA GLY A 280 -31.50 34.82 4.64
C GLY A 280 -31.91 35.74 5.79
N LYS A 281 -32.92 36.60 5.60
CA LYS A 281 -33.36 37.60 6.59
C LYS A 281 -34.29 37.04 7.66
N HIS A 282 -34.94 35.91 7.40
CA HIS A 282 -35.95 35.33 8.26
C HIS A 282 -35.65 33.86 8.53
N LEU A 283 -35.86 33.41 9.76
CA LEU A 283 -35.86 32.01 10.16
C LEU A 283 -37.23 31.68 10.75
N ALA A 284 -37.95 30.76 10.12
CA ALA A 284 -39.23 30.27 10.62
C ALA A 284 -39.12 28.86 11.19
N ILE A 285 -39.87 28.58 12.25
CA ILE A 285 -40.04 27.24 12.79
C ILE A 285 -41.49 27.00 13.21
N ARG A 286 -42.02 25.83 12.89
CA ARG A 286 -43.38 25.43 13.28
C ARG A 286 -43.41 25.08 14.77
N ALA A 287 -44.35 25.65 15.51
CA ALA A 287 -44.82 25.14 16.78
C ALA A 287 -46.28 24.66 16.65
N LYS A 288 -46.78 23.93 17.65
CA LYS A 288 -48.13 23.31 17.62
C LYS A 288 -49.26 24.27 17.20
N ASP A 289 -49.22 25.51 17.69
CA ASP A 289 -50.33 26.47 17.54
C ASP A 289 -49.93 27.76 16.81
N CYS A 290 -48.66 27.88 16.38
CA CYS A 290 -48.14 29.09 15.74
C CYS A 290 -46.88 28.79 14.92
N VAL A 291 -46.50 29.73 14.05
CA VAL A 291 -45.18 29.78 13.43
C VAL A 291 -44.37 30.84 14.16
N HIS A 292 -43.19 30.46 14.67
CA HIS A 292 -42.23 31.43 15.20
C HIS A 292 -41.36 31.92 14.05
N VAL A 293 -41.24 33.23 13.90
CA VAL A 293 -40.38 33.85 12.90
C VAL A 293 -39.38 34.75 13.63
N MET A 294 -38.11 34.63 13.24
CA MET A 294 -37.03 35.45 13.74
C MET A 294 -36.40 36.23 12.58
N LEU A 295 -36.18 37.53 12.79
CA LEU A 295 -35.32 38.35 11.95
C LEU A 295 -33.85 38.03 12.27
N THR A 296 -33.09 37.56 11.28
CA THR A 296 -31.72 37.06 11.49
C THR A 296 -30.73 38.17 11.86
N ASP A 297 -30.94 39.39 11.35
CA ASP A 297 -30.09 40.55 11.62
C ASP A 297 -30.33 41.16 13.01
N SER A 298 -31.60 41.40 13.37
CA SER A 298 -31.97 42.06 14.63
C SER A 298 -32.22 41.10 15.80
N ARG A 299 -32.36 39.80 15.52
CA ARG A 299 -32.82 38.76 16.48
C ARG A 299 -34.21 39.02 17.07
N GLU A 300 -34.97 39.95 16.48
CA GLU A 300 -36.36 40.17 16.88
C GLU A 300 -37.21 38.98 16.47
N THR A 301 -38.19 38.63 17.31
CA THR A 301 -39.05 37.47 17.08
C THR A 301 -40.51 37.88 17.16
N PHE A 302 -41.32 37.32 16.27
CA PHE A 302 -42.77 37.45 16.29
C PHE A 302 -43.42 36.10 15.98
N ARG A 303 -44.75 36.02 16.18
CA ARG A 303 -45.51 34.79 16.03
C ARG A 303 -46.66 35.00 15.05
N VAL A 304 -46.83 34.05 14.15
CA VAL A 304 -47.99 33.96 13.26
C VAL A 304 -48.93 32.90 13.82
N GLU A 305 -50.17 33.27 14.11
CA GLU A 305 -51.16 32.34 14.65
C GLU A 305 -51.62 31.34 13.60
N CYS A 306 -51.29 30.06 13.82
CA CYS A 306 -51.55 29.00 12.84
C CYS A 306 -51.86 27.71 13.61
N ARG A 307 -53.14 27.39 13.80
CA ARG A 307 -53.58 26.13 14.44
C ARG A 307 -53.68 25.05 13.38
N GLY A 308 -53.10 23.87 13.61
CA GLY A 308 -53.15 22.76 12.65
C GLY A 308 -52.07 21.72 12.92
N ILE A 309 -52.30 20.50 12.41
CA ILE A 309 -51.45 19.33 12.68
C ILE A 309 -50.23 19.27 11.74
N ASP A 310 -50.33 19.84 10.53
CA ASP A 310 -49.22 19.83 9.57
C ASP A 310 -48.09 20.81 9.96
N GLN A 311 -46.87 20.42 9.63
CA GLN A 311 -45.64 21.15 9.90
C GLN A 311 -45.07 21.92 8.70
N SER A 312 -45.71 21.83 7.52
CA SER A 312 -45.24 22.50 6.31
C SER A 312 -45.30 24.02 6.43
N ILE A 313 -44.13 24.65 6.24
CA ILE A 313 -43.93 26.10 6.13
C ILE A 313 -42.98 26.33 4.96
N THR A 314 -43.23 27.37 4.17
CA THR A 314 -42.33 27.79 3.09
C THR A 314 -42.36 29.31 2.93
N PHE A 315 -41.28 29.87 2.38
CA PHE A 315 -41.18 31.30 2.05
C PHE A 315 -41.22 31.49 0.54
N SER A 316 -41.72 32.63 0.08
CA SER A 316 -41.60 33.03 -1.31
C SER A 316 -40.13 33.27 -1.68
N PRO A 317 -39.72 32.99 -2.93
CA PRO A 317 -38.37 33.28 -3.43
C PRO A 317 -37.93 34.74 -3.23
N ASP A 318 -38.85 35.71 -3.34
CA ASP A 318 -38.57 37.12 -3.05
C ASP A 318 -38.41 37.45 -1.55
N GLY A 319 -38.73 36.49 -0.67
CA GLY A 319 -38.62 36.56 0.77
C GLY A 319 -39.61 37.52 1.44
N LYS A 320 -40.68 37.94 0.75
CA LYS A 320 -41.69 38.86 1.29
C LYS A 320 -42.90 38.16 1.90
N LEU A 321 -43.17 36.94 1.47
CA LEU A 321 -44.33 36.16 1.91
C LEU A 321 -43.88 34.86 2.57
N GLY A 322 -44.55 34.50 3.64
CA GLY A 322 -44.53 33.15 4.21
C GLY A 322 -45.86 32.46 3.98
N ALA A 323 -45.82 31.14 3.82
CA ALA A 323 -46.99 30.28 3.71
C ALA A 323 -46.93 29.18 4.76
N SER A 324 -48.05 28.95 5.45
CA SER A 324 -48.17 27.90 6.47
C SER A 324 -49.55 27.27 6.47
N VAL A 325 -49.60 25.97 6.75
CA VAL A 325 -50.86 25.22 6.79
C VAL A 325 -51.58 25.44 8.13
N SER A 326 -52.89 25.71 8.08
CA SER A 326 -53.77 25.86 9.24
C SER A 326 -55.04 25.00 9.10
N GLU A 327 -55.82 24.85 10.17
CA GLU A 327 -57.12 24.18 10.20
C GLU A 327 -58.13 24.77 9.22
N THR A 328 -58.01 26.08 8.93
CA THR A 328 -58.93 26.81 8.04
C THR A 328 -58.48 26.87 6.58
N GLY A 329 -57.31 26.32 6.26
CA GLY A 329 -56.68 26.43 4.94
C GLY A 329 -55.21 26.81 5.01
N VAL A 330 -54.63 27.21 3.88
CA VAL A 330 -53.23 27.68 3.82
C VAL A 330 -53.20 29.19 4.04
N GLN A 331 -52.50 29.64 5.07
CA GLN A 331 -52.36 31.05 5.42
C GLN A 331 -51.12 31.64 4.76
N LEU A 332 -51.31 32.77 4.09
CA LEU A 332 -50.25 33.62 3.57
C LEU A 332 -50.06 34.81 4.50
N TRP A 333 -48.83 35.08 4.89
CA TRP A 333 -48.47 36.13 5.84
C TRP A 333 -47.27 36.92 5.35
N ASN A 334 -47.18 38.17 5.78
CA ASN A 334 -46.07 39.05 5.47
C ASN A 334 -44.83 38.61 6.26
N ALA A 335 -43.71 38.36 5.57
CA ALA A 335 -42.50 37.82 6.17
C ALA A 335 -41.83 38.76 7.19
N ASP A 336 -42.04 40.08 7.10
CA ASP A 336 -41.42 41.07 8.00
C ASP A 336 -42.28 41.36 9.24
N THR A 337 -43.61 41.34 9.08
CA THR A 337 -44.55 41.73 10.16
C THR A 337 -45.27 40.55 10.81
N GLY A 338 -45.34 39.41 10.13
CA GLY A 338 -46.14 38.25 10.54
C GLY A 338 -47.65 38.44 10.37
N GLU A 339 -48.10 39.54 9.77
CA GLU A 339 -49.51 39.80 9.52
C GLU A 339 -50.07 38.83 8.47
N ILE A 340 -51.18 38.18 8.80
CA ILE A 340 -51.89 37.29 7.87
C ILE A 340 -52.55 38.14 6.78
N MET A 341 -52.10 37.96 5.55
CA MET A 341 -52.57 38.71 4.38
C MET A 341 -53.79 38.05 3.74
N SER A 342 -53.78 36.72 3.63
CA SER A 342 -54.88 35.95 3.06
C SER A 342 -54.88 34.52 3.57
N THR A 343 -56.05 33.88 3.52
CA THR A 343 -56.20 32.45 3.79
C THR A 343 -56.80 31.80 2.55
N LEU A 344 -56.02 30.94 1.90
CA LEU A 344 -56.44 30.16 0.76
C LEU A 344 -57.28 29.00 1.29
N ALA A 345 -58.57 29.01 0.97
CA ALA A 345 -59.50 27.99 1.41
C ALA A 345 -59.18 26.66 0.70
N ASP A 346 -58.57 25.74 1.45
CA ASP A 346 -58.36 24.37 1.03
C ASP A 346 -58.73 23.43 2.19
N ASP A 347 -59.14 22.22 1.85
CA ASP A 347 -59.44 21.18 2.84
C ASP A 347 -58.10 20.55 3.27
N THR A 348 -57.48 21.16 4.27
CA THR A 348 -56.15 20.82 4.79
C THR A 348 -56.14 19.59 5.70
N ASN A 349 -57.19 18.76 5.64
CA ASN A 349 -57.30 17.55 6.45
C ASN A 349 -56.30 16.51 5.91
N GLY A 350 -55.14 16.40 6.57
CA GLY A 350 -54.08 15.43 6.23
C GLY A 350 -52.71 16.08 5.99
N ALA A 351 -51.79 15.30 5.40
CA ALA A 351 -50.46 15.78 5.04
C ALA A 351 -50.51 16.66 3.79
N VAL A 352 -50.10 17.91 3.94
CA VAL A 352 -50.04 18.96 2.91
C VAL A 352 -48.59 19.37 2.68
N ARG A 353 -48.22 19.61 1.42
CA ARG A 353 -46.90 20.16 1.06
C ARG A 353 -47.09 21.43 0.23
N LEU A 354 -46.26 22.43 0.51
CA LEU A 354 -46.33 23.75 -0.10
C LEU A 354 -45.04 24.05 -0.88
N SER A 355 -45.17 24.61 -2.08
CA SER A 355 -44.04 25.18 -2.84
C SER A 355 -44.49 26.45 -3.55
N PHE A 356 -43.70 27.52 -3.47
CA PHE A 356 -43.89 28.72 -4.30
C PHE A 356 -43.25 28.53 -5.67
N SER A 357 -43.79 29.19 -6.69
CA SER A 357 -43.12 29.32 -7.99
C SER A 357 -41.91 30.26 -7.90
N PRO A 358 -40.89 30.09 -8.77
CA PRO A 358 -39.71 30.95 -8.79
C PRO A 358 -40.03 32.44 -8.91
N ASP A 359 -41.07 32.80 -9.68
CA ASP A 359 -41.53 34.19 -9.83
C ASP A 359 -42.29 34.76 -8.61
N SER A 360 -42.49 33.95 -7.55
CA SER A 360 -43.26 34.28 -6.34
C SER A 360 -44.75 34.62 -6.58
N ARG A 361 -45.32 34.29 -7.75
CA ARG A 361 -46.71 34.61 -8.10
C ARG A 361 -47.68 33.45 -7.94
N ARG A 362 -47.19 32.21 -7.86
CA ARG A 362 -48.01 31.01 -7.71
C ARG A 362 -47.61 30.21 -6.48
N LEU A 363 -48.59 29.50 -5.92
CA LEU A 363 -48.39 28.54 -4.84
C LEU A 363 -49.00 27.19 -5.23
N ALA A 364 -48.20 26.13 -5.12
CA ALA A 364 -48.62 24.76 -5.27
C ALA A 364 -48.95 24.19 -3.90
N ILE A 365 -50.15 23.64 -3.77
CA ILE A 365 -50.63 22.97 -2.56
C ILE A 365 -50.90 21.52 -2.94
N LEU A 366 -50.08 20.61 -2.41
CA LEU A 366 -50.21 19.17 -2.63
C LEU A 366 -50.93 18.54 -1.43
N SER A 367 -52.06 17.88 -1.69
CA SER A 367 -52.79 17.10 -0.68
C SER A 367 -52.55 15.60 -0.90
N ALA A 368 -51.79 14.98 0.02
CA ALA A 368 -51.42 13.58 -0.09
C ALA A 368 -52.64 12.63 0.07
N LEU A 369 -53.61 12.98 0.92
CA LEU A 369 -54.81 12.14 1.12
C LEU A 369 -55.80 12.21 -0.06
N ARG A 370 -55.78 13.31 -0.82
CA ARG A 370 -56.70 13.52 -1.95
C ARG A 370 -56.07 13.23 -3.31
N ASN A 371 -54.79 12.88 -3.35
CA ASN A 371 -54.01 12.70 -4.57
C ASN A 371 -54.27 13.84 -5.58
N ARG A 372 -54.23 15.09 -5.10
CA ARG A 372 -54.51 16.28 -5.90
C ARG A 372 -53.51 17.38 -5.57
N ILE A 373 -53.09 18.09 -6.60
CA ILE A 373 -52.32 19.32 -6.48
C ILE A 373 -53.18 20.50 -6.93
N GLN A 374 -53.18 21.56 -6.15
CA GLN A 374 -53.82 22.83 -6.46
C GLN A 374 -52.75 23.87 -6.78
N PHE A 375 -53.04 24.71 -7.78
CA PHE A 375 -52.19 25.83 -8.17
C PHE A 375 -52.98 27.12 -7.95
N TRP A 376 -52.48 27.96 -7.06
CA TRP A 376 -53.07 29.24 -6.70
C TRP A 376 -52.27 30.37 -7.32
N ASN A 377 -52.92 31.21 -8.09
CA ASN A 377 -52.35 32.49 -8.51
C ASN A 377 -52.59 33.52 -7.40
N LEU A 378 -51.51 34.11 -6.90
CA LEU A 378 -51.53 35.00 -5.74
C LEU A 378 -52.00 36.43 -6.10
N ALA A 379 -51.99 36.79 -7.38
CA ALA A 379 -52.41 38.11 -7.83
C ALA A 379 -53.93 38.28 -7.90
N ASP A 380 -54.65 37.25 -8.37
CA ASP A 380 -56.09 37.27 -8.61
C ASP A 380 -56.88 36.25 -7.76
N GLY A 381 -56.18 35.37 -7.03
CA GLY A 381 -56.78 34.31 -6.21
C GLY A 381 -57.35 33.14 -7.02
N ALA A 382 -57.04 33.04 -8.32
CA ALA A 382 -57.54 31.94 -9.15
C ALA A 382 -56.90 30.61 -8.73
N CYS A 383 -57.73 29.58 -8.53
CA CYS A 383 -57.30 28.23 -8.20
C CYS A 383 -57.59 27.27 -9.36
N THR A 384 -56.57 26.60 -9.85
CA THR A 384 -56.69 25.44 -10.75
C THR A 384 -56.16 24.19 -10.05
N SER A 385 -56.44 23.01 -10.59
CA SER A 385 -56.00 21.77 -9.94
C SER A 385 -55.82 20.64 -10.91
N ALA A 386 -54.96 19.70 -10.57
CA ALA A 386 -54.75 18.47 -11.31
C ALA A 386 -54.69 17.24 -10.37
N PRO A 387 -55.13 16.06 -10.84
CA PRO A 387 -54.91 14.82 -10.11
C PRO A 387 -53.43 14.44 -10.13
N VAL A 388 -52.96 13.83 -9.04
CA VAL A 388 -51.61 13.28 -8.88
C VAL A 388 -51.70 11.77 -9.08
N ARG A 389 -50.81 11.19 -9.89
CA ARG A 389 -50.87 9.76 -10.27
C ARG A 389 -50.06 8.85 -9.34
N GLN A 390 -49.30 9.43 -8.42
CA GLN A 390 -48.45 8.72 -7.46
C GLN A 390 -49.14 8.55 -6.11
N ALA A 391 -49.03 7.36 -5.51
CA ALA A 391 -49.42 7.11 -4.13
C ALA A 391 -48.33 7.55 -3.14
N ASN A 392 -48.73 8.02 -1.95
CA ASN A 392 -47.84 8.37 -0.84
C ASN A 392 -46.72 9.38 -1.20
N THR A 393 -47.13 10.64 -1.35
CA THR A 393 -46.24 11.74 -1.72
C THR A 393 -45.49 12.31 -0.51
N SER A 394 -44.18 12.52 -0.66
CA SER A 394 -43.31 13.07 0.38
C SER A 394 -43.10 14.59 0.24
N GLY A 395 -43.14 15.11 -0.99
CA GLY A 395 -42.92 16.54 -1.27
C GLY A 395 -43.37 17.03 -2.65
N VAL A 396 -43.30 18.35 -2.81
CA VAL A 396 -43.62 19.08 -4.05
C VAL A 396 -42.61 20.20 -4.23
N LEU A 397 -42.13 20.42 -5.46
CA LEU A 397 -41.19 21.49 -5.79
C LEU A 397 -41.52 22.09 -7.17
N PHE A 398 -41.58 23.42 -7.27
CA PHE A 398 -41.59 24.09 -8.57
C PHE A 398 -40.21 24.03 -9.23
N LEU A 399 -40.16 23.55 -10.46
CA LEU A 399 -38.94 23.50 -11.28
C LEU A 399 -38.79 24.79 -12.10
N ASP A 400 -39.89 25.27 -12.66
CA ASP A 400 -40.03 26.58 -13.28
C ASP A 400 -41.47 27.07 -13.07
N ASP A 401 -41.89 28.15 -13.74
CA ASP A 401 -43.26 28.67 -13.58
C ASP A 401 -44.34 27.77 -14.26
N ASP A 402 -43.93 26.81 -15.08
CA ASP A 402 -44.78 25.97 -15.93
C ASP A 402 -44.90 24.52 -15.44
N VAL A 403 -43.95 24.05 -14.61
CA VAL A 403 -43.82 22.65 -14.19
C VAL A 403 -43.53 22.52 -12.70
N VAL A 404 -44.20 21.54 -12.09
CA VAL A 404 -43.97 21.10 -10.71
C VAL A 404 -43.57 19.64 -10.68
N TRP A 405 -42.62 19.30 -9.81
CA TRP A 405 -42.25 17.94 -9.49
C TRP A 405 -42.90 17.51 -8.19
N VAL A 406 -43.56 16.36 -8.23
CA VAL A 406 -44.09 15.66 -7.07
C VAL A 406 -43.19 14.45 -6.84
N PHE A 407 -42.73 14.28 -5.60
CA PHE A 407 -41.86 13.15 -5.26
C PHE A 407 -42.38 12.41 -4.04
N GLY A 408 -42.10 11.10 -3.98
CA GLY A 408 -42.70 10.18 -3.01
C GLY A 408 -42.16 8.76 -3.13
N SER A 409 -42.98 7.78 -2.73
CA SER A 409 -42.59 6.36 -2.72
C SER A 409 -42.35 5.75 -4.11
N GLU A 410 -42.94 6.32 -5.15
CA GLU A 410 -42.80 5.84 -6.54
C GLU A 410 -41.79 6.68 -7.36
N GLY A 411 -40.87 7.39 -6.68
CA GLY A 411 -39.88 8.25 -7.33
C GLY A 411 -40.37 9.68 -7.58
N ILE A 412 -39.88 10.31 -8.66
CA ILE A 412 -40.20 11.68 -9.06
C ILE A 412 -41.15 11.68 -10.25
N GLN A 413 -42.28 12.35 -10.11
CA GLN A 413 -43.25 12.56 -11.17
C GLN A 413 -43.36 14.04 -11.54
N MET A 414 -43.25 14.31 -12.84
CA MET A 414 -43.50 15.63 -13.39
C MET A 414 -45.00 15.89 -13.56
N GLN A 415 -45.44 17.08 -13.13
CA GLN A 415 -46.81 17.55 -13.24
C GLN A 415 -46.83 18.95 -13.88
N PRO A 416 -47.38 19.13 -15.09
CA PRO A 416 -47.49 20.45 -15.70
C PRO A 416 -48.55 21.30 -14.98
N VAL A 417 -48.27 22.58 -14.86
CA VAL A 417 -49.22 23.58 -14.37
C VAL A 417 -50.32 23.75 -15.43
N PRO A 418 -51.62 23.70 -15.06
CA PRO A 418 -52.71 23.84 -16.01
C PRO A 418 -52.62 25.14 -16.82
N GLY A 419 -52.64 25.02 -18.15
CA GLY A 419 -52.55 26.16 -19.08
C GLY A 419 -51.13 26.52 -19.52
N CYS A 420 -50.11 25.87 -18.97
CA CYS A 420 -48.71 26.00 -19.39
C CYS A 420 -48.28 24.85 -20.30
N ASP A 421 -47.35 25.10 -21.22
CA ASP A 421 -46.82 24.07 -22.12
C ASP A 421 -45.41 23.61 -21.67
N PRO A 422 -45.26 22.38 -21.13
CA PRO A 422 -44.00 21.91 -20.55
C PRO A 422 -42.98 21.45 -21.60
N GLN A 423 -42.87 22.10 -22.78
CA GLN A 423 -42.06 21.60 -23.91
C GLN A 423 -40.61 21.29 -23.51
N ARG A 424 -40.03 22.10 -22.62
CA ARG A 424 -38.64 21.94 -22.16
C ARG A 424 -38.39 20.64 -21.39
N TRP A 425 -39.43 20.07 -20.78
CA TRP A 425 -39.29 19.02 -19.78
C TRP A 425 -39.99 17.70 -20.17
N ARG A 426 -40.73 17.66 -21.29
CA ARG A 426 -41.53 16.49 -21.71
C ARG A 426 -40.76 15.17 -21.79
N ASP A 427 -39.48 15.22 -22.15
CA ASP A 427 -38.66 14.04 -22.40
C ASP A 427 -37.73 13.69 -21.22
N LEU A 428 -37.74 14.49 -20.15
CA LEU A 428 -36.86 14.28 -19.00
C LEU A 428 -37.45 13.23 -18.06
N VAL A 429 -36.90 12.03 -18.09
CA VAL A 429 -37.19 10.94 -17.16
C VAL A 429 -35.96 10.69 -16.31
N ILE A 430 -36.04 11.00 -15.01
CA ILE A 430 -35.00 10.59 -14.05
C ILE A 430 -35.38 9.20 -13.56
N PRO A 431 -34.57 8.15 -13.85
CA PRO A 431 -34.85 6.78 -13.44
C PRO A 431 -34.61 6.63 -11.93
N THR A 432 -35.53 7.13 -11.12
CA THR A 432 -35.57 6.87 -9.68
C THR A 432 -36.43 5.63 -9.45
N THR A 433 -35.80 4.52 -9.07
CA THR A 433 -36.52 3.26 -8.84
C THR A 433 -37.15 3.16 -7.44
N ARG A 434 -37.00 4.20 -6.59
CA ARG A 434 -37.18 4.10 -5.12
C ARG A 434 -37.66 5.40 -4.46
N GLU A 435 -38.06 5.29 -3.18
CA GLU A 435 -38.60 6.39 -2.38
C GLU A 435 -37.63 7.57 -2.26
N VAL A 436 -38.07 8.75 -2.68
CA VAL A 436 -37.32 10.01 -2.55
C VAL A 436 -37.79 10.75 -1.29
N ARG A 437 -36.84 11.08 -0.41
CA ARG A 437 -37.10 11.70 0.91
C ARG A 437 -36.69 13.15 0.98
N ALA A 438 -35.56 13.49 0.35
CA ALA A 438 -35.05 14.85 0.26
C ALA A 438 -34.72 15.17 -1.19
N LEU A 439 -34.95 16.41 -1.60
CA LEU A 439 -34.75 16.87 -2.95
C LEU A 439 -34.36 18.35 -2.93
N ASP A 440 -33.40 18.72 -3.77
CA ASP A 440 -33.01 20.11 -4.01
C ASP A 440 -32.53 20.32 -5.45
N VAL A 441 -32.74 21.52 -5.98
CA VAL A 441 -32.32 21.92 -7.33
C VAL A 441 -31.34 23.08 -7.20
N ASN A 442 -30.28 23.08 -8.01
CA ASN A 442 -29.29 24.17 -7.97
C ASN A 442 -29.90 25.50 -8.47
N ALA A 443 -29.26 26.61 -8.13
CA ALA A 443 -29.77 27.95 -8.48
C ALA A 443 -29.93 28.16 -10.00
N ALA A 444 -29.10 27.50 -10.81
CA ALA A 444 -29.18 27.56 -12.27
C ALA A 444 -30.30 26.68 -12.88
N TYR A 445 -31.00 25.85 -12.08
CA TYR A 445 -31.97 24.86 -12.56
C TYR A 445 -31.41 23.92 -13.64
N THR A 446 -30.15 23.53 -13.47
CA THR A 446 -29.42 22.62 -14.36
C THR A 446 -29.10 21.28 -13.71
N ARG A 447 -29.12 21.21 -12.38
CA ARG A 447 -28.80 19.99 -11.61
C ARG A 447 -29.79 19.78 -10.50
N ILE A 448 -30.04 18.52 -10.18
CA ILE A 448 -30.87 18.12 -9.05
C ILE A 448 -30.14 17.15 -8.15
N ALA A 449 -30.26 17.32 -6.84
CA ALA A 449 -29.75 16.43 -5.82
C ALA A 449 -30.90 15.73 -5.10
N LEU A 450 -30.78 14.42 -4.94
CA LEU A 450 -31.79 13.52 -4.40
C LEU A 450 -31.22 12.77 -3.21
N GLY A 451 -31.99 12.68 -2.13
CA GLY A 451 -31.78 11.72 -1.04
C GLY A 451 -32.85 10.63 -1.11
N ALA A 452 -32.43 9.41 -1.44
CA ALA A 452 -33.28 8.25 -1.64
C ALA A 452 -33.17 7.20 -0.51
N GLU A 453 -34.06 6.21 -0.52
CA GLU A 453 -34.01 5.04 0.37
C GLU A 453 -32.66 4.29 0.31
N GLN A 454 -32.27 3.60 1.40
CA GLN A 454 -30.93 3.02 1.62
C GLN A 454 -29.81 4.05 1.75
N ASN A 455 -30.15 5.28 2.11
CA ASN A 455 -29.20 6.36 2.41
C ASN A 455 -28.34 6.73 1.20
N LYS A 456 -28.90 6.64 -0.02
CA LYS A 456 -28.21 7.02 -1.26
C LYS A 456 -28.50 8.49 -1.60
N ILE A 457 -27.46 9.21 -1.98
CA ILE A 457 -27.50 10.56 -2.55
C ILE A 457 -27.20 10.42 -4.04
N GLU A 458 -27.99 11.06 -4.88
CA GLU A 458 -27.76 11.09 -6.33
C GLU A 458 -27.87 12.53 -6.83
N VAL A 459 -27.01 12.92 -7.77
CA VAL A 459 -27.09 14.21 -8.45
C VAL A 459 -27.21 13.97 -9.94
N TRP A 460 -28.22 14.58 -10.55
CA TRP A 460 -28.54 14.40 -11.96
C TRP A 460 -28.46 15.73 -12.71
N ASP A 461 -28.04 15.67 -13.97
CA ASP A 461 -28.12 16.78 -14.90
C ASP A 461 -29.53 16.84 -15.51
N LEU A 462 -30.16 18.00 -15.41
CA LEU A 462 -31.52 18.23 -15.87
C LEU A 462 -31.62 18.47 -17.39
N ALA A 463 -30.51 18.76 -18.08
CA ALA A 463 -30.52 19.02 -19.51
C ALA A 463 -30.59 17.73 -20.33
N ASN A 464 -29.92 16.67 -19.88
CA ASN A 464 -29.83 15.39 -20.59
C ASN A 464 -30.27 14.17 -19.76
N GLY A 465 -30.56 14.34 -18.46
CA GLY A 465 -30.99 13.25 -17.58
C GLY A 465 -29.84 12.31 -17.16
N GLU A 466 -28.58 12.74 -17.27
CA GLU A 466 -27.43 11.94 -16.87
C GLU A 466 -27.16 12.02 -15.36
N LEU A 467 -26.77 10.90 -14.75
CA LEU A 467 -26.30 10.86 -13.37
C LEU A 467 -24.89 11.47 -13.30
N LEU A 468 -24.75 12.59 -12.60
CA LEU A 468 -23.49 13.31 -12.41
C LEU A 468 -22.70 12.85 -11.18
N PHE A 469 -23.38 12.41 -10.12
CA PHE A 469 -22.74 12.02 -8.87
C PHE A 469 -23.63 11.07 -8.08
N GLU A 470 -23.05 10.10 -7.37
CA GLU A 470 -23.77 9.27 -6.42
C GLU A 470 -22.94 8.97 -5.17
N CYS A 471 -23.58 8.85 -4.00
CA CYS A 471 -22.91 8.54 -2.73
C CYS A 471 -23.85 7.75 -1.82
N ILE A 472 -23.34 6.86 -0.97
CA ILE A 472 -24.15 6.14 0.03
C ILE A 472 -23.68 6.55 1.43
N LYS A 473 -24.61 6.84 2.32
CA LYS A 473 -24.36 7.23 3.71
C LYS A 473 -24.72 6.10 4.68
N PRO A 474 -24.05 6.00 5.83
CA PRO A 474 -24.36 4.98 6.83
C PRO A 474 -25.72 5.23 7.50
N HIS A 475 -26.19 6.47 7.49
CA HIS A 475 -27.39 6.90 8.19
C HIS A 475 -28.44 7.53 7.27
N ARG A 476 -29.69 7.57 7.76
CA ARG A 476 -30.85 8.09 7.04
C ARG A 476 -30.65 9.54 6.63
N ILE A 477 -30.78 9.81 5.33
CA ILE A 477 -30.72 11.16 4.76
C ILE A 477 -32.05 11.87 5.04
N GLU A 478 -31.96 13.02 5.72
CA GLU A 478 -33.11 13.85 6.09
C GLU A 478 -33.14 15.17 5.31
N THR A 479 -31.98 15.69 4.88
CA THR A 479 -31.89 16.90 4.04
C THR A 479 -30.69 16.85 3.13
N VAL A 480 -30.88 17.37 1.91
CA VAL A 480 -29.83 17.60 0.91
C VAL A 480 -30.04 19.01 0.35
N ARG A 481 -28.98 19.81 0.24
CA ARG A 481 -29.00 21.15 -0.36
C ARG A 481 -27.75 21.42 -1.18
N PHE A 482 -27.90 22.07 -2.33
CA PHE A 482 -26.76 22.63 -3.05
C PHE A 482 -26.22 23.86 -2.34
N LEU A 483 -24.90 23.98 -2.30
CA LEU A 483 -24.25 25.24 -2.00
C LEU A 483 -24.22 26.13 -3.26
N GLN A 484 -24.21 27.45 -3.11
CA GLN A 484 -24.14 28.51 -4.12
C GLN A 484 -22.91 28.37 -5.02
N ASN A 485 -21.84 27.80 -4.49
CA ASN A 485 -20.64 27.47 -5.28
C ASN A 485 -20.90 26.33 -6.29
N GLU A 486 -22.06 25.65 -6.21
CA GLU A 486 -22.50 24.48 -6.97
C GLU A 486 -21.47 23.33 -7.04
N SER A 487 -20.46 23.40 -6.17
CA SER A 487 -19.34 22.47 -6.10
C SER A 487 -19.39 21.62 -4.86
N GLN A 488 -20.41 21.80 -4.00
CA GLN A 488 -20.60 21.04 -2.78
C GLN A 488 -22.10 20.88 -2.45
N LEU A 489 -22.44 19.82 -1.71
CA LEU A 489 -23.74 19.58 -1.10
C LEU A 489 -23.65 19.69 0.42
N PHE A 490 -24.61 20.37 1.02
CA PHE A 490 -24.92 20.26 2.44
C PHE A 490 -25.87 19.07 2.65
N VAL A 491 -25.47 18.14 3.51
CA VAL A 491 -26.22 16.92 3.77
C VAL A 491 -26.40 16.73 5.27
N PHE A 492 -27.62 16.41 5.67
CA PHE A 492 -27.93 16.08 7.06
C PHE A 492 -28.42 14.63 7.16
N CYS A 493 -27.68 13.83 7.93
CA CYS A 493 -27.95 12.40 8.16
C CYS A 493 -27.86 12.07 9.65
N ASP A 494 -28.97 11.69 10.29
CA ASP A 494 -29.04 11.17 11.68
C ASP A 494 -28.17 11.95 12.69
N GLY A 495 -28.40 13.25 12.76
CA GLY A 495 -27.67 14.14 13.67
C GLY A 495 -26.26 14.54 13.21
N VAL A 496 -25.82 14.13 12.02
CA VAL A 496 -24.55 14.54 11.43
C VAL A 496 -24.80 15.49 10.27
N VAL A 497 -24.14 16.65 10.27
CA VAL A 497 -24.09 17.56 9.14
C VAL A 497 -22.78 17.34 8.40
N GLU A 498 -22.84 17.05 7.10
CA GLU A 498 -21.68 16.84 6.23
C GLU A 498 -21.72 17.79 5.03
N LEU A 499 -20.54 18.24 4.59
CA LEU A 499 -20.35 18.97 3.33
C LEU A 499 -19.67 18.02 2.33
N ILE A 500 -20.31 17.75 1.20
CA ILE A 500 -19.86 16.79 0.20
C ILE A 500 -19.45 17.52 -1.07
N PRO A 501 -18.18 17.49 -1.52
CA PRO A 501 -17.79 18.09 -2.79
C PRO A 501 -18.35 17.35 -4.02
N LEU A 502 -18.87 18.12 -4.97
CA LEU A 502 -19.40 17.75 -6.28
C LEU A 502 -18.38 17.95 -7.41
N THR A 503 -17.14 17.52 -7.18
CA THR A 503 -16.16 17.45 -8.27
C THR A 503 -16.65 16.46 -9.32
N ARG A 504 -16.58 16.85 -10.61
CA ARG A 504 -16.97 16.02 -11.77
C ARG A 504 -16.20 14.69 -11.72
N GLN A 505 -16.81 13.67 -11.14
CA GLN A 505 -16.41 12.28 -11.31
C GLN A 505 -17.02 11.86 -12.65
N ASP A 506 -16.19 11.77 -13.69
CA ASP A 506 -16.58 11.05 -14.90
C ASP A 506 -17.06 9.67 -14.46
N SER A 507 -18.31 9.35 -14.80
CA SER A 507 -18.94 8.02 -14.78
C SER A 507 -18.36 6.98 -13.81
N ILE A 508 -19.18 6.58 -12.85
CA ILE A 508 -18.96 5.53 -11.84
C ILE A 508 -18.13 6.04 -10.66
N ASN A 509 -18.67 5.86 -9.46
CA ASN A 509 -17.94 5.93 -8.21
C ASN A 509 -16.68 5.04 -8.26
N GLN A 510 -15.58 5.59 -8.74
CA GLN A 510 -14.26 5.29 -8.25
C GLN A 510 -13.88 6.45 -7.33
N SER A 511 -14.14 6.28 -6.03
CA SER A 511 -13.18 6.83 -5.07
C SER A 511 -11.80 6.27 -5.44
N PRO A 512 -10.75 7.08 -5.62
CA PRO A 512 -9.43 6.57 -5.93
C PRO A 512 -8.93 5.73 -4.74
N GLY A 513 -9.21 4.42 -4.76
CA GLY A 513 -8.95 3.47 -3.66
C GLY A 513 -10.05 2.42 -3.39
N GLU A 514 -11.24 2.51 -3.98
CA GLU A 514 -12.28 1.47 -3.84
C GLU A 514 -12.82 1.09 -5.22
N ILE A 515 -12.55 -0.14 -5.68
CA ILE A 515 -13.15 -0.71 -6.90
C ILE A 515 -14.33 -1.57 -6.45
N ARG A 516 -15.54 -1.15 -6.82
CA ARG A 516 -16.76 -1.88 -6.46
C ARG A 516 -17.09 -2.91 -7.54
N PHE A 517 -17.30 -4.16 -7.14
CA PHE A 517 -17.70 -5.25 -8.03
C PHE A 517 -19.12 -5.70 -7.70
N GLU A 518 -19.95 -5.92 -8.71
CA GLU A 518 -21.34 -6.37 -8.49
C GLU A 518 -21.45 -7.71 -7.73
N TRP A 519 -20.46 -8.60 -7.82
CA TRP A 519 -20.13 -9.69 -6.87
C TRP A 519 -18.68 -10.18 -7.17
N CYS A 520 -17.97 -10.75 -6.19
CA CYS A 520 -16.60 -11.30 -6.34
C CYS A 520 -16.48 -12.59 -5.52
N ASP A 521 -16.49 -13.74 -6.18
CA ASP A 521 -16.34 -15.06 -5.52
C ASP A 521 -14.87 -15.50 -5.45
N CYS A 522 -14.05 -15.11 -6.43
CA CYS A 522 -12.62 -15.36 -6.41
C CYS A 522 -11.83 -14.29 -7.18
N MET A 523 -10.58 -14.10 -6.77
CA MET A 523 -9.69 -13.07 -7.30
C MET A 523 -8.27 -13.63 -7.42
N SER A 524 -7.58 -13.19 -8.46
CA SER A 524 -6.15 -13.41 -8.65
C SER A 524 -5.48 -12.09 -9.03
N LEU A 525 -4.23 -11.90 -8.62
CA LEU A 525 -3.48 -10.67 -8.83
C LEU A 525 -2.09 -11.00 -9.39
N TRP A 526 -1.64 -10.19 -10.35
CA TRP A 526 -0.29 -10.23 -10.90
C TRP A 526 0.16 -8.80 -11.20
N ARG A 527 1.14 -8.29 -10.42
CA ARG A 527 1.61 -6.89 -10.53
C ARG A 527 0.42 -5.92 -10.51
N ASP A 528 0.28 -5.09 -11.54
CA ASP A 528 -0.78 -4.10 -11.69
C ASP A 528 -2.08 -4.71 -12.24
N GLU A 529 -2.08 -5.99 -12.62
CA GLU A 529 -3.26 -6.66 -13.16
C GLU A 529 -4.01 -7.46 -12.09
N MET A 530 -5.32 -7.27 -12.03
CA MET A 530 -6.23 -7.92 -11.11
C MET A 530 -7.32 -8.64 -11.90
N ALA A 531 -7.35 -9.97 -11.84
CA ALA A 531 -8.40 -10.78 -12.40
C ALA A 531 -9.44 -11.07 -11.32
N VAL A 532 -10.67 -10.66 -11.58
CA VAL A 532 -11.82 -10.87 -10.70
C VAL A 532 -12.86 -11.66 -11.48
N ALA A 533 -13.36 -12.73 -10.89
CA ALA A 533 -14.53 -13.40 -11.44
C ALA A 533 -15.80 -12.84 -10.76
N GLY A 534 -16.67 -12.29 -11.59
CA GLY A 534 -17.99 -11.82 -11.19
C GLY A 534 -19.10 -12.85 -11.49
N PRO A 535 -20.33 -12.52 -11.12
CA PRO A 535 -21.49 -13.40 -11.27
C PRO A 535 -22.10 -13.39 -12.67
N ASN A 536 -21.74 -12.40 -13.49
CA ASN A 536 -22.06 -12.35 -14.91
C ASN A 536 -21.22 -13.35 -15.72
N GLN A 537 -20.60 -14.32 -15.04
CA GLN A 537 -19.95 -15.52 -15.58
C GLN A 537 -18.68 -15.27 -16.42
N ASP A 538 -18.31 -14.01 -16.56
CA ASP A 538 -17.10 -13.56 -17.21
C ASP A 538 -16.01 -13.23 -16.17
N VAL A 539 -14.76 -13.54 -16.51
CA VAL A 539 -13.60 -13.10 -15.72
C VAL A 539 -13.16 -11.75 -16.25
N VAL A 540 -13.10 -10.74 -15.39
CA VAL A 540 -12.68 -9.38 -15.74
C VAL A 540 -11.27 -9.16 -15.23
N VAL A 541 -10.36 -8.80 -16.13
CA VAL A 541 -8.98 -8.42 -15.81
C VAL A 541 -8.89 -6.89 -15.82
N TRP A 542 -8.60 -6.33 -14.66
CA TRP A 542 -8.40 -4.91 -14.41
C TRP A 542 -6.93 -4.58 -14.40
N ASN A 543 -6.54 -3.50 -15.06
CA ASN A 543 -5.28 -2.83 -14.78
C ASN A 543 -5.54 -1.78 -13.70
N VAL A 544 -4.98 -2.01 -12.50
CA VAL A 544 -5.19 -1.18 -11.31
C VAL A 544 -4.54 0.20 -11.46
N SER A 545 -3.41 0.32 -12.18
CA SER A 545 -2.72 1.60 -12.35
C SER A 545 -3.32 2.47 -13.45
N GLU A 546 -3.83 1.85 -14.52
CA GLU A 546 -4.45 2.56 -15.64
C GLU A 546 -5.98 2.73 -15.49
N GLY A 547 -6.62 2.00 -14.57
CA GLY A 547 -8.07 2.01 -14.41
C GLY A 547 -8.84 1.37 -15.59
N THR A 548 -8.14 0.66 -16.47
CA THR A 548 -8.70 -0.01 -17.65
C THR A 548 -9.11 -1.45 -17.30
N HIS A 549 -10.06 -2.02 -18.03
CA HIS A 549 -10.48 -3.41 -17.83
C HIS A 549 -10.71 -4.14 -19.16
N ARG A 550 -10.56 -5.46 -19.14
CA ARG A 550 -10.85 -6.37 -20.25
C ARG A 550 -11.54 -7.64 -19.77
N ILE A 551 -12.32 -8.25 -20.65
CA ILE A 551 -13.14 -9.43 -20.32
C ILE A 551 -12.53 -10.67 -20.99
N LEU A 552 -12.33 -11.74 -20.22
CA LEU A 552 -11.92 -13.03 -20.74
C LEU A 552 -13.13 -13.74 -21.33
N SER A 553 -13.01 -14.21 -22.57
CA SER A 553 -14.11 -14.80 -23.33
C SER A 553 -13.72 -16.15 -23.94
N GLY A 554 -14.72 -16.92 -24.38
CA GLY A 554 -14.51 -18.18 -25.09
C GLY A 554 -14.89 -19.45 -24.32
N LEU A 555 -15.58 -19.34 -23.18
CA LEU A 555 -16.13 -20.51 -22.49
C LEU A 555 -17.18 -21.25 -23.34
N PRO A 556 -17.26 -22.60 -23.24
CA PRO A 556 -18.31 -23.40 -23.85
C PRO A 556 -19.71 -22.94 -23.40
N PRO A 557 -20.74 -22.93 -24.25
CA PRO A 557 -22.09 -22.48 -23.88
C PRO A 557 -22.70 -23.21 -22.68
N SER A 558 -22.33 -24.47 -22.43
CA SER A 558 -22.77 -25.27 -21.27
C SER A 558 -22.20 -24.80 -19.94
N ASP A 559 -21.05 -24.13 -19.99
CA ASP A 559 -20.27 -23.74 -18.82
C ASP A 559 -20.38 -22.24 -18.54
N ARG A 560 -20.93 -21.48 -19.52
CA ARG A 560 -21.20 -20.05 -19.38
C ARG A 560 -22.14 -19.72 -18.24
N SER A 561 -23.01 -20.61 -17.78
CA SER A 561 -23.94 -20.29 -16.67
C SER A 561 -23.35 -20.51 -15.27
N ARG A 562 -22.08 -20.91 -15.16
CA ARG A 562 -21.45 -21.37 -13.92
C ARG A 562 -20.54 -20.31 -13.31
N ILE A 563 -20.36 -20.38 -11.99
CA ILE A 563 -19.60 -19.43 -11.19
C ILE A 563 -18.14 -19.88 -11.09
N PHE A 564 -17.17 -18.97 -11.13
CA PHE A 564 -15.77 -19.30 -10.86
C PHE A 564 -15.48 -19.38 -9.37
N SER A 565 -14.81 -20.44 -8.95
CA SER A 565 -14.42 -20.66 -7.55
C SER A 565 -12.94 -20.31 -7.29
N PHE A 566 -12.08 -20.43 -8.30
CA PHE A 566 -10.65 -20.17 -8.15
C PHE A 566 -10.07 -19.55 -9.42
N LEU A 567 -9.15 -18.60 -9.23
CA LEU A 567 -8.35 -17.98 -10.28
C LEU A 567 -6.87 -18.00 -9.89
N ALA A 568 -5.99 -18.15 -10.89
CA ALA A 568 -4.54 -18.06 -10.70
C ALA A 568 -3.88 -17.40 -11.93
N HIS A 569 -3.02 -16.41 -11.70
CA HIS A 569 -2.18 -15.83 -12.76
C HIS A 569 -0.90 -16.63 -12.91
N SER A 570 -0.40 -16.76 -14.13
CA SER A 570 0.94 -17.25 -14.37
C SER A 570 1.99 -16.22 -13.89
N PRO A 571 3.20 -16.64 -13.50
CA PRO A 571 4.21 -15.73 -12.94
C PRO A 571 4.73 -14.69 -13.94
N ASP A 572 4.66 -14.99 -15.23
CA ASP A 572 4.99 -14.09 -16.33
C ASP A 572 3.84 -13.17 -16.74
N GLY A 573 2.66 -13.33 -16.11
CA GLY A 573 1.45 -12.59 -16.41
C GLY A 573 0.78 -12.98 -17.71
N SER A 574 1.36 -13.90 -18.50
CA SER A 574 0.88 -14.21 -19.85
C SER A 574 -0.41 -15.02 -19.87
N ARG A 575 -0.74 -15.74 -18.81
CA ARG A 575 -1.90 -16.63 -18.73
C ARG A 575 -2.67 -16.47 -17.42
N ILE A 576 -3.96 -16.78 -17.50
CA ILE A 576 -4.85 -16.87 -16.34
C ILE A 576 -5.51 -18.24 -16.38
N ALA A 577 -5.43 -18.99 -15.29
CA ALA A 577 -6.16 -20.22 -15.08
C ALA A 577 -7.36 -19.98 -14.17
N GLY A 578 -8.48 -20.59 -14.48
CA GLY A 578 -9.70 -20.49 -13.68
C GLY A 578 -10.44 -21.81 -13.61
N ALA A 579 -11.00 -22.10 -12.44
CA ALA A 579 -11.85 -23.26 -12.20
C ALA A 579 -13.28 -22.81 -11.93
N LEU A 580 -14.21 -23.40 -12.67
CA LEU A 580 -15.65 -23.21 -12.47
C LEU A 580 -16.15 -24.15 -11.36
N ARG A 581 -17.08 -23.65 -10.55
CA ARG A 581 -17.77 -24.41 -9.53
C ARG A 581 -18.51 -25.58 -10.18
N ASP A 582 -18.45 -26.73 -9.51
CA ASP A 582 -19.16 -27.93 -9.93
C ASP A 582 -18.74 -28.43 -11.32
N THR A 583 -17.51 -28.14 -11.74
CA THR A 583 -16.92 -28.70 -12.96
C THR A 583 -15.59 -29.42 -12.70
N ALA A 584 -15.36 -30.50 -13.46
CA ALA A 584 -14.11 -31.24 -13.47
C ALA A 584 -13.17 -30.71 -14.57
N GLY A 585 -12.86 -29.41 -14.51
CA GLY A 585 -12.00 -28.77 -15.49
C GLY A 585 -11.39 -27.45 -15.02
N VAL A 586 -10.27 -27.09 -15.66
CA VAL A 586 -9.61 -25.79 -15.53
C VAL A 586 -9.47 -25.17 -16.90
N TRP A 587 -9.89 -23.92 -17.04
CA TRP A 587 -9.80 -23.16 -18.29
C TRP A 587 -8.62 -22.20 -18.20
N VAL A 588 -7.86 -22.09 -19.29
CA VAL A 588 -6.68 -21.22 -19.36
C VAL A 588 -6.83 -20.22 -20.49
N TRP A 589 -6.78 -18.94 -20.13
CA TRP A 589 -6.84 -17.83 -21.08
C TRP A 589 -5.46 -17.24 -21.30
N ASP A 590 -5.27 -16.71 -22.50
CA ASP A 590 -4.23 -15.74 -22.77
C ASP A 590 -4.63 -14.41 -22.14
N SER A 591 -3.79 -13.91 -21.23
CA SER A 591 -4.05 -12.69 -20.48
C SER A 591 -4.20 -11.46 -21.38
N VAL A 592 -3.45 -11.37 -22.48
CA VAL A 592 -3.35 -10.18 -23.33
C VAL A 592 -4.53 -10.09 -24.29
N THR A 593 -4.83 -11.20 -24.95
CA THR A 593 -5.91 -11.29 -25.96
C THR A 593 -7.27 -11.60 -25.35
N GLY A 594 -7.30 -12.08 -24.10
CA GLY A 594 -8.52 -12.47 -23.40
C GLY A 594 -9.19 -13.73 -23.96
N ARG A 595 -8.51 -14.49 -24.82
CA ARG A 595 -9.05 -15.68 -25.48
C ARG A 595 -8.71 -16.95 -24.72
N LEU A 596 -9.65 -17.89 -24.68
CA LEU A 596 -9.41 -19.24 -24.20
C LEU A 596 -8.35 -19.93 -25.09
N VAL A 597 -7.27 -20.41 -24.48
CA VAL A 597 -6.15 -21.08 -25.16
C VAL A 597 -6.12 -22.56 -24.87
N ASP A 598 -6.49 -22.95 -23.65
CA ASP A 598 -6.40 -24.35 -23.20
C ASP A 598 -7.53 -24.70 -22.23
N SER A 599 -7.82 -26.00 -22.13
CA SER A 599 -8.76 -26.58 -21.18
C SER A 599 -8.20 -27.89 -20.64
N ILE A 600 -8.07 -27.98 -19.32
CA ILE A 600 -7.47 -29.10 -18.62
C ILE A 600 -8.59 -29.89 -17.96
N SER A 601 -8.74 -31.16 -18.34
CA SER A 601 -9.67 -32.08 -17.65
C SER A 601 -9.09 -32.55 -16.33
N THR A 602 -9.87 -32.46 -15.25
CA THR A 602 -9.50 -32.97 -13.93
C THR A 602 -10.33 -34.21 -13.59
N PRO A 603 -9.87 -35.07 -12.66
CA PRO A 603 -10.64 -36.24 -12.26
C PRO A 603 -11.97 -35.88 -11.59
N GLU A 604 -11.97 -34.80 -10.79
CA GLU A 604 -13.11 -34.29 -10.02
C GLU A 604 -13.07 -32.77 -9.94
N PHE A 605 -13.99 -32.18 -9.16
CA PHE A 605 -14.09 -30.75 -8.93
C PHE A 605 -12.83 -30.14 -8.35
N VAL A 606 -12.50 -28.93 -8.81
CA VAL A 606 -11.28 -28.23 -8.43
C VAL A 606 -11.55 -27.32 -7.24
N TYR A 607 -10.73 -27.47 -6.20
CA TYR A 607 -10.79 -26.69 -4.96
C TYR A 607 -9.55 -25.84 -4.71
N GLY A 608 -8.52 -25.93 -5.55
CA GLY A 608 -7.32 -25.11 -5.39
C GLY A 608 -6.49 -25.04 -6.66
N LEU A 609 -5.95 -23.86 -6.96
CA LEU A 609 -5.09 -23.60 -8.10
C LEU A 609 -3.86 -22.79 -7.67
N ALA A 610 -2.67 -23.18 -8.14
CA ALA A 610 -1.45 -22.41 -7.97
C ALA A 610 -0.45 -22.67 -9.11
N TYR A 611 0.02 -21.62 -9.77
CA TYR A 611 1.14 -21.74 -10.71
C TYR A 611 2.47 -21.88 -9.95
N SER A 612 3.39 -22.67 -10.48
CA SER A 612 4.77 -22.68 -10.04
C SER A 612 5.46 -21.35 -10.39
N PRO A 613 6.45 -20.87 -9.62
CA PRO A 613 7.12 -19.59 -9.87
C PRO A 613 7.82 -19.49 -11.23
N ASP A 614 8.21 -20.63 -11.81
CA ASP A 614 8.82 -20.72 -13.14
C ASP A 614 7.79 -20.80 -14.29
N GLY A 615 6.50 -20.89 -13.96
CA GLY A 615 5.38 -20.99 -14.90
C GLY A 615 5.26 -22.33 -15.62
N ASN A 616 6.10 -23.31 -15.30
CA ASN A 616 6.16 -24.60 -16.01
C ASN A 616 5.11 -25.60 -15.51
N HIS A 617 4.62 -25.40 -14.30
CA HIS A 617 3.65 -26.27 -13.66
C HIS A 617 2.45 -25.49 -13.12
N LEU A 618 1.27 -26.10 -13.21
CA LEU A 618 0.07 -25.66 -12.52
C LEU A 618 -0.36 -26.77 -11.56
N ALA A 619 -0.33 -26.47 -10.26
CA ALA A 619 -0.84 -27.35 -9.23
C ALA A 619 -2.36 -27.19 -9.11
N ILE A 620 -3.05 -28.33 -9.07
CA ILE A 620 -4.51 -28.42 -9.08
C ILE A 620 -4.93 -29.39 -7.97
N GLY A 621 -5.66 -28.88 -6.98
CA GLY A 621 -6.27 -29.66 -5.91
C GLY A 621 -7.69 -30.03 -6.31
N TYR A 622 -8.05 -31.30 -6.22
CA TYR A 622 -9.37 -31.79 -6.62
C TYR A 622 -9.98 -32.73 -5.59
N ALA A 623 -11.30 -32.70 -5.49
CA ALA A 623 -12.12 -33.53 -4.61
C ALA A 623 -13.58 -33.61 -5.11
N PRO A 624 -14.36 -34.61 -4.65
CA PRO A 624 -15.78 -34.68 -4.92
C PRO A 624 -16.55 -33.54 -4.24
N PHE A 625 -17.75 -33.24 -4.74
CA PHE A 625 -18.61 -32.16 -4.23
C PHE A 625 -19.62 -32.66 -3.18
N GLY A 626 -19.88 -31.82 -2.17
CA GLY A 626 -20.94 -32.03 -1.16
C GLY A 626 -20.66 -33.10 -0.10
N ASP A 627 -21.73 -33.67 0.47
CA ASP A 627 -21.72 -34.71 1.52
C ASP A 627 -20.99 -36.01 1.11
N HIS A 628 -20.59 -36.13 -0.16
CA HIS A 628 -19.80 -37.22 -0.69
C HIS A 628 -18.32 -37.20 -0.27
N LEU A 629 -17.85 -36.15 0.43
CA LEU A 629 -16.56 -36.16 1.14
C LEU A 629 -16.45 -37.35 2.14
N MET A 630 -17.58 -37.92 2.56
CA MET A 630 -17.65 -39.04 3.51
C MET A 630 -17.76 -40.43 2.85
N ASN A 631 -17.94 -40.53 1.52
CA ASN A 631 -18.02 -41.81 0.78
C ASN A 631 -16.83 -41.95 -0.18
N SER A 632 -15.85 -42.75 0.25
CA SER A 632 -14.45 -42.78 -0.23
C SER A 632 -14.17 -43.50 -1.57
N GLU A 633 -15.10 -43.53 -2.53
CA GLU A 633 -14.83 -44.19 -3.83
C GLU A 633 -14.39 -43.20 -4.93
N LEU A 634 -14.66 -41.90 -4.76
CA LEU A 634 -14.29 -40.88 -5.75
C LEU A 634 -12.87 -40.34 -5.49
N PRO A 635 -12.09 -40.06 -6.55
CA PRO A 635 -10.68 -39.69 -6.41
C PRO A 635 -10.53 -38.27 -5.84
N CYS A 636 -9.94 -38.17 -4.66
CA CYS A 636 -9.41 -36.93 -4.08
C CYS A 636 -7.91 -36.85 -4.32
N GLY A 637 -7.36 -35.68 -4.63
CA GLY A 637 -5.92 -35.60 -4.82
C GLY A 637 -5.37 -34.26 -5.27
N LEU A 638 -4.09 -34.32 -5.60
CA LEU A 638 -3.28 -33.23 -6.13
C LEU A 638 -2.75 -33.64 -7.50
N MET A 639 -2.79 -32.73 -8.45
CA MET A 639 -2.26 -32.91 -9.80
C MET A 639 -1.32 -31.76 -10.14
N LEU A 640 -0.19 -32.08 -10.78
CA LEU A 640 0.72 -31.13 -11.42
C LEU A 640 0.57 -31.24 -12.93
N TRP A 641 0.12 -30.16 -13.55
CA TRP A 641 0.00 -30.03 -14.99
C TRP A 641 1.24 -29.36 -15.58
N ASP A 642 1.87 -29.98 -16.58
CA ASP A 642 2.97 -29.38 -17.35
C ASP A 642 2.39 -28.40 -18.38
N THR A 643 2.63 -27.10 -18.16
CA THR A 643 2.07 -26.02 -18.99
C THR A 643 2.69 -25.95 -20.38
N ARG A 644 3.91 -26.48 -20.57
CA ARG A 644 4.62 -26.49 -21.86
C ARG A 644 4.21 -27.67 -22.72
N ARG A 645 4.01 -28.84 -22.08
CA ARG A 645 3.66 -30.09 -22.77
C ARG A 645 2.17 -30.36 -22.82
N ALA A 646 1.36 -29.57 -22.13
CA ALA A 646 -0.09 -29.75 -22.01
C ALA A 646 -0.45 -31.19 -21.60
N LYS A 647 0.17 -31.68 -20.51
CA LYS A 647 -0.11 -33.01 -19.96
C LYS A 647 0.12 -33.06 -18.46
N THR A 648 -0.51 -34.02 -17.79
CA THR A 648 -0.24 -34.32 -16.39
C THR A 648 1.22 -34.77 -16.22
N ALA A 649 1.99 -34.01 -15.46
CA ALA A 649 3.37 -34.33 -15.09
C ALA A 649 3.41 -35.34 -13.94
N TRP A 650 2.52 -35.14 -12.96
CA TRP A 650 2.43 -35.92 -11.75
C TRP A 650 1.04 -35.80 -11.13
N SER A 651 0.59 -36.85 -10.45
CA SER A 651 -0.62 -36.81 -9.63
C SER A 651 -0.46 -37.73 -8.43
N GLN A 652 -1.15 -37.38 -7.36
CA GLN A 652 -1.17 -38.14 -6.12
C GLN A 652 -2.56 -38.12 -5.52
N SER A 653 -3.05 -39.29 -5.15
CA SER A 653 -4.27 -39.42 -4.37
C SER A 653 -4.01 -39.01 -2.92
N LEU A 654 -4.92 -38.18 -2.40
CA LEU A 654 -4.95 -37.74 -1.01
C LEU A 654 -6.17 -38.34 -0.32
N GLU A 655 -6.10 -38.45 1.00
CA GLU A 655 -7.23 -38.89 1.82
C GLU A 655 -8.38 -37.88 1.75
N TYR A 656 -8.03 -36.59 1.64
CA TYR A 656 -8.96 -35.47 1.53
C TYR A 656 -8.49 -34.48 0.46
N GLY A 657 -9.44 -33.71 -0.09
CA GLY A 657 -9.15 -32.68 -1.08
C GLY A 657 -8.27 -31.55 -0.54
N ALA A 658 -7.38 -31.04 -1.39
CA ALA A 658 -6.63 -29.82 -1.10
C ALA A 658 -7.45 -28.58 -1.52
N VAL A 659 -7.81 -27.76 -0.55
CA VAL A 659 -8.61 -26.53 -0.70
C VAL A 659 -7.75 -25.30 -0.95
N THR A 660 -6.47 -25.36 -0.60
CA THR A 660 -5.54 -24.26 -0.81
C THR A 660 -4.15 -24.78 -1.13
N LEU A 661 -3.52 -24.14 -2.11
CA LEU A 661 -2.23 -24.55 -2.67
C LEU A 661 -1.29 -23.36 -2.78
N ARG A 662 -0.04 -23.52 -2.36
CA ARG A 662 1.01 -22.51 -2.50
C ARG A 662 2.35 -23.15 -2.82
N TYR A 663 3.05 -22.61 -3.80
CA TYR A 663 4.46 -22.91 -4.01
C TYR A 663 5.32 -22.06 -3.08
N SER A 664 6.51 -22.55 -2.73
CA SER A 664 7.60 -21.68 -2.29
C SER A 664 8.05 -20.77 -3.45
N SER A 665 8.58 -19.60 -3.11
CA SER A 665 9.11 -18.60 -4.03
C SER A 665 10.24 -19.18 -4.90
N ASP A 666 11.03 -20.10 -4.35
CA ASP A 666 12.07 -20.83 -5.08
C ASP A 666 11.56 -22.02 -5.92
N GLY A 667 10.26 -22.35 -5.83
CA GLY A 667 9.61 -23.43 -6.57
C GLY A 667 9.97 -24.85 -6.11
N LYS A 668 10.76 -25.01 -5.05
CA LYS A 668 11.21 -26.32 -4.55
C LYS A 668 10.19 -27.01 -3.66
N TRP A 669 9.22 -26.26 -3.12
CA TRP A 669 8.18 -26.78 -2.25
C TRP A 669 6.80 -26.50 -2.81
N LEU A 670 5.89 -27.44 -2.59
CA LEU A 670 4.46 -27.26 -2.76
C LEU A 670 3.74 -27.59 -1.45
N PHE A 671 3.04 -26.59 -0.94
CA PHE A 671 2.23 -26.68 0.25
C PHE A 671 0.77 -26.84 -0.13
N ALA A 672 0.11 -27.80 0.50
CA ALA A 672 -1.31 -28.06 0.33
C ALA A 672 -2.00 -28.06 1.69
N GLY A 673 -3.12 -27.35 1.78
CA GLY A 673 -3.97 -27.31 2.95
C GLY A 673 -5.37 -27.75 2.57
N GLY A 674 -6.03 -28.51 3.43
CA GLY A 674 -7.39 -28.96 3.23
C GLY A 674 -7.79 -29.98 4.29
N GLY A 675 -9.00 -30.53 4.18
CA GLY A 675 -9.50 -31.54 5.11
C GLY A 675 -11.02 -31.59 5.11
N PRO A 676 -11.62 -32.60 5.74
CA PRO A 676 -13.07 -32.70 5.90
C PRO A 676 -13.58 -31.62 6.86
N TRP A 677 -14.80 -31.16 6.64
CA TRP A 677 -15.47 -30.15 7.46
C TRP A 677 -15.63 -30.56 8.94
N PHE A 678 -15.53 -31.86 9.26
CA PHE A 678 -15.88 -32.40 10.59
C PHE A 678 -14.82 -33.30 11.26
N ASP A 679 -13.71 -33.63 10.59
CA ASP A 679 -12.68 -34.54 11.13
C ASP A 679 -11.25 -33.93 11.12
N GLY A 680 -11.21 -32.59 11.10
CA GLY A 680 -9.97 -31.79 11.17
C GLY A 680 -9.25 -31.62 9.84
N GLY A 681 -8.38 -30.61 9.78
CA GLY A 681 -7.58 -30.29 8.58
C GLY A 681 -6.23 -30.97 8.55
N GLU A 682 -5.55 -30.87 7.42
CA GLU A 682 -4.16 -31.24 7.25
C GLU A 682 -3.40 -30.15 6.48
N VAL A 683 -2.12 -30.00 6.82
CA VAL A 683 -1.14 -29.25 6.03
C VAL A 683 -0.08 -30.24 5.54
N LEU A 684 0.09 -30.32 4.22
CA LEU A 684 1.00 -31.21 3.52
C LEU A 684 2.12 -30.39 2.88
N MET A 685 3.36 -30.87 3.00
CA MET A 685 4.55 -30.25 2.42
C MET A 685 5.23 -31.23 1.46
N TRP A 686 5.22 -30.90 0.18
CA TRP A 686 5.81 -31.70 -0.89
C TRP A 686 7.12 -31.08 -1.37
N ASP A 687 8.17 -31.89 -1.38
CA ASP A 687 9.46 -31.55 -1.97
C ASP A 687 9.44 -31.85 -3.46
N LEU A 688 9.78 -30.84 -4.27
CA LEU A 688 9.75 -30.86 -5.73
C LEU A 688 11.14 -30.82 -6.36
N ARG A 689 12.22 -30.94 -5.57
CA ARG A 689 13.61 -30.88 -6.07
C ARG A 689 13.94 -32.06 -6.99
N ASP A 690 13.36 -33.22 -6.69
CA ASP A 690 13.51 -34.42 -7.49
C ASP A 690 12.41 -34.52 -8.56
N LYS A 691 12.68 -35.32 -9.61
CA LYS A 691 11.71 -35.56 -10.70
C LYS A 691 10.38 -36.16 -10.22
N HIS A 692 10.38 -36.77 -9.04
CA HIS A 692 9.20 -37.31 -8.41
C HIS A 692 8.97 -36.53 -7.10
N PRO A 693 7.90 -35.73 -7.01
CA PRO A 693 7.52 -35.08 -5.77
C PRO A 693 7.42 -36.06 -4.60
N VAL A 694 8.02 -35.71 -3.46
CA VAL A 694 8.00 -36.53 -2.23
C VAL A 694 7.33 -35.76 -1.10
N LEU A 695 6.41 -36.40 -0.38
CA LEU A 695 5.80 -35.83 0.82
C LEU A 695 6.85 -35.81 1.94
N ALA A 696 7.33 -34.63 2.32
CA ALA A 696 8.35 -34.48 3.36
C ALA A 696 7.74 -34.33 4.76
N ALA A 697 6.59 -33.68 4.87
CA ALA A 697 5.91 -33.47 6.15
C ALA A 697 4.37 -33.43 5.99
N ARG A 698 3.69 -33.91 7.04
CA ARG A 698 2.23 -33.85 7.21
C ARG A 698 1.91 -33.41 8.63
N PHE A 699 1.08 -32.38 8.77
CA PHE A 699 0.62 -31.87 10.06
C PHE A 699 -0.90 -31.94 10.15
N LYS A 700 -1.41 -32.65 11.15
CA LYS A 700 -2.84 -32.63 11.48
C LYS A 700 -3.22 -31.33 12.20
N GLN A 701 -4.29 -30.72 11.74
CA GLN A 701 -4.94 -29.55 12.29
C GLN A 701 -6.24 -29.97 12.99
N ARG A 702 -6.73 -29.13 13.91
CA ARG A 702 -7.99 -29.43 14.61
C ARG A 702 -9.19 -29.28 13.69
N GLU A 703 -9.10 -28.35 12.75
CA GLU A 703 -10.19 -27.93 11.88
C GLU A 703 -9.67 -27.73 10.46
N ILE A 704 -10.61 -27.65 9.50
CA ILE A 704 -10.28 -27.49 8.09
C ILE A 704 -9.41 -26.25 7.84
N VAL A 705 -8.35 -26.42 7.05
CA VAL A 705 -7.47 -25.34 6.63
C VAL A 705 -8.08 -24.65 5.41
N LEU A 706 -8.40 -23.37 5.54
CA LEU A 706 -9.04 -22.58 4.49
C LEU A 706 -8.02 -21.84 3.62
N THR A 707 -6.88 -21.45 4.20
CA THR A 707 -5.95 -20.56 3.52
C THR A 707 -4.51 -20.81 3.95
N LEU A 708 -3.59 -20.66 2.99
CA LEU A 708 -2.14 -20.75 3.19
C LEU A 708 -1.45 -19.51 2.62
N ALA A 709 -0.39 -19.08 3.31
CA ALA A 709 0.55 -18.06 2.85
C ALA A 709 1.99 -18.47 3.17
N VAL A 710 2.91 -18.21 2.25
CA VAL A 710 4.35 -18.49 2.40
C VAL A 710 5.07 -17.14 2.45
N SER A 711 6.09 -17.02 3.29
CA SER A 711 6.94 -15.83 3.34
C SER A 711 7.90 -15.77 2.14
N ASP A 712 8.29 -14.56 1.71
CA ASP A 712 9.19 -14.38 0.56
C ASP A 712 10.56 -15.04 0.71
N ASP A 713 11.02 -15.23 1.95
CA ASP A 713 12.27 -15.92 2.28
C ASP A 713 12.09 -17.45 2.36
N ASP A 714 10.89 -17.94 2.04
CA ASP A 714 10.45 -19.34 2.08
C ASP A 714 10.58 -20.02 3.44
N ARG A 715 10.87 -19.29 4.53
CA ARG A 715 11.10 -19.84 5.87
C ARG A 715 9.83 -20.17 6.63
N TRP A 716 8.78 -19.38 6.43
CA TRP A 716 7.55 -19.45 7.21
C TRP A 716 6.36 -19.80 6.31
N LEU A 717 5.58 -20.79 6.75
CA LEU A 717 4.26 -21.10 6.19
C LEU A 717 3.22 -20.80 7.26
N ALA A 718 2.25 -19.94 6.93
CA ALA A 718 1.09 -19.65 7.77
C ALA A 718 -0.14 -20.38 7.22
N ALA A 719 -0.91 -21.01 8.11
CA ALA A 719 -2.15 -21.70 7.80
C ALA A 719 -3.28 -21.17 8.68
N GLY A 720 -4.39 -20.76 8.05
CA GLY A 720 -5.59 -20.28 8.73
C GLY A 720 -6.70 -21.32 8.68
N ASP A 721 -7.40 -21.51 9.80
CA ASP A 721 -8.49 -22.47 9.93
C ASP A 721 -9.88 -21.82 10.07
N TYR A 722 -10.91 -22.67 10.01
CA TYR A 722 -12.33 -22.26 10.13
C TYR A 722 -12.71 -21.69 11.51
N THR A 723 -11.93 -21.92 12.56
CA THR A 723 -12.21 -21.40 13.91
C THR A 723 -11.51 -20.08 14.21
N GLY A 724 -10.79 -19.51 13.24
CA GLY A 724 -10.05 -18.27 13.44
C GLY A 724 -8.64 -18.46 13.99
N ARG A 725 -8.12 -19.69 14.02
CA ARG A 725 -6.73 -19.94 14.44
C ARG A 725 -5.77 -19.83 13.26
N ILE A 726 -4.56 -19.39 13.59
CA ILE A 726 -3.42 -19.37 12.68
C ILE A 726 -2.34 -20.27 13.25
N CYS A 727 -1.86 -21.20 12.44
CA CYS A 727 -0.72 -22.05 12.73
C CYS A 727 0.46 -21.67 11.83
N ILE A 728 1.64 -21.54 12.45
CA ILE A 728 2.88 -21.18 11.77
C ILE A 728 3.82 -22.39 11.75
N TYR A 729 4.41 -22.65 10.59
CA TYR A 729 5.36 -23.71 10.36
C TYR A 729 6.70 -23.17 9.88
N ASP A 730 7.78 -23.72 10.43
CA ASP A 730 9.13 -23.57 9.91
C ASP A 730 9.33 -24.61 8.80
N THR A 731 9.49 -24.13 7.57
CA THR A 731 9.66 -24.95 6.36
C THR A 731 11.08 -25.53 6.24
N THR A 732 12.07 -24.92 6.90
CA THR A 732 13.47 -25.37 6.88
C THR A 732 13.64 -26.58 7.77
N ASN A 733 13.06 -26.52 8.97
CA ASN A 733 13.10 -27.60 9.95
C ASN A 733 11.93 -28.57 9.83
N LEU A 734 10.91 -28.24 9.02
CA LEU A 734 9.66 -29.00 8.90
C LEU A 734 9.01 -29.24 10.27
N THR A 735 8.82 -28.15 11.04
CA THR A 735 8.21 -28.21 12.38
C THR A 735 7.12 -27.16 12.54
N ARG A 736 6.16 -27.40 13.45
CA ARG A 736 5.20 -26.38 13.89
C ARG A 736 5.90 -25.45 14.87
N ALA A 737 6.00 -24.17 14.53
CA ALA A 737 6.68 -23.18 15.36
C ALA A 737 5.74 -22.59 16.43
N THR A 738 4.53 -22.19 16.04
CA THR A 738 3.53 -21.65 16.97
C THR A 738 2.11 -21.82 16.44
N GLU A 739 1.13 -21.72 17.34
CA GLU A 739 -0.30 -21.65 17.04
C GLU A 739 -1.00 -20.67 17.98
N PHE A 740 -1.94 -19.88 17.47
CA PHE A 740 -2.69 -18.91 18.26
C PHE A 740 -4.09 -18.67 17.68
N VAL A 741 -5.02 -18.21 18.53
CA VAL A 741 -6.34 -17.76 18.11
C VAL A 741 -6.21 -16.31 17.64
N ALA A 742 -6.36 -16.09 16.35
CA ALA A 742 -6.20 -14.77 15.73
C ALA A 742 -7.52 -14.01 15.65
N HIS A 743 -8.58 -14.74 15.28
CA HIS A 743 -9.90 -14.23 14.94
C HIS A 743 -11.01 -14.99 15.67
N SER A 744 -12.20 -14.40 15.78
CA SER A 744 -13.37 -15.07 16.38
C SER A 744 -14.15 -15.92 15.39
N MET A 745 -13.87 -15.78 14.10
CA MET A 745 -14.47 -16.53 13.00
C MET A 745 -13.39 -16.97 11.99
N ALA A 746 -13.80 -17.71 10.96
CA ALA A 746 -12.94 -18.32 9.96
C ALA A 746 -11.92 -17.36 9.32
N VAL A 747 -10.65 -17.78 9.26
CA VAL A 747 -9.60 -17.03 8.56
C VAL A 747 -9.66 -17.36 7.06
N ASN A 748 -10.30 -16.49 6.29
CA ASN A 748 -10.49 -16.69 4.85
C ASN A 748 -9.23 -16.32 4.04
N SER A 749 -8.40 -15.41 4.56
CA SER A 749 -7.20 -14.99 3.83
C SER A 749 -6.01 -14.68 4.72
N LEU A 750 -4.84 -15.10 4.24
CA LEU A 750 -3.53 -14.76 4.79
C LEU A 750 -2.65 -14.22 3.67
N ALA A 751 -1.78 -13.26 4.00
CA ALA A 751 -0.75 -12.74 3.11
C ALA A 751 0.47 -12.23 3.90
N PHE A 752 1.68 -12.64 3.50
CA PHE A 752 2.91 -12.03 4.00
C PHE A 752 3.20 -10.74 3.23
N ALA A 753 3.63 -9.70 3.97
CA ALA A 753 4.10 -8.46 3.38
C ALA A 753 5.45 -8.67 2.67
N PRO A 754 5.72 -7.94 1.59
CA PRO A 754 7.02 -7.97 0.92
C PRO A 754 8.17 -7.75 1.90
N GLY A 755 9.15 -8.64 1.88
CA GLY A 755 10.26 -8.66 2.84
C GLY A 755 10.02 -9.48 4.10
N GLY A 756 8.86 -10.14 4.24
CA GLY A 756 8.63 -11.26 5.17
C GLY A 756 8.54 -10.91 6.65
N ARG A 757 8.48 -9.63 7.04
CA ARG A 757 8.45 -9.20 8.45
C ARG A 757 7.07 -9.11 9.08
N THR A 758 6.02 -9.03 8.25
CA THR A 758 4.64 -8.86 8.68
C THR A 758 3.74 -9.88 7.99
N LEU A 759 2.88 -10.53 8.75
CA LEU A 759 1.78 -11.35 8.24
C LEU A 759 0.47 -10.58 8.44
N VAL A 760 -0.41 -10.59 7.44
CA VAL A 760 -1.76 -10.02 7.53
C VAL A 760 -2.78 -11.13 7.44
N SER A 761 -3.76 -11.12 8.34
CA SER A 761 -4.89 -12.05 8.37
C SER A 761 -6.21 -11.32 8.24
N GLY A 762 -7.14 -11.94 7.53
CA GLY A 762 -8.46 -11.41 7.27
C GLY A 762 -9.47 -12.51 7.46
N ALA A 763 -10.50 -12.25 8.25
CA ALA A 763 -11.47 -13.24 8.65
C ALA A 763 -12.92 -12.79 8.42
N GLU A 764 -13.83 -13.75 8.61
CA GLU A 764 -15.26 -13.54 8.50
C GLU A 764 -15.82 -12.64 9.61
N ASP A 765 -15.07 -12.44 10.69
CA ASP A 765 -15.41 -11.48 11.76
C ASP A 765 -15.31 -10.01 11.30
N GLY A 766 -14.84 -9.75 10.07
CA GLY A 766 -14.70 -8.42 9.49
C GLY A 766 -13.40 -7.72 9.87
N HIS A 767 -12.55 -8.35 10.67
CA HIS A 767 -11.27 -7.77 11.08
C HIS A 767 -10.14 -8.12 10.12
N VAL A 768 -9.27 -7.15 9.87
CA VAL A 768 -7.95 -7.36 9.26
C VAL A 768 -6.87 -7.13 10.33
N LYS A 769 -6.11 -8.17 10.67
CA LYS A 769 -5.11 -8.12 11.74
C LYS A 769 -3.70 -8.27 11.19
N PHE A 770 -2.75 -7.58 11.83
CA PHE A 770 -1.35 -7.55 11.45
C PHE A 770 -0.52 -8.21 12.54
N TRP A 771 0.42 -9.06 12.13
CA TRP A 771 1.26 -9.87 13.00
C TRP A 771 2.72 -9.68 12.65
N GLN A 772 3.56 -9.43 13.65
CA GLN A 772 5.01 -9.36 13.46
C GLN A 772 5.58 -10.78 13.41
N VAL A 773 6.40 -11.12 12.41
CA VAL A 773 6.87 -12.50 12.16
C VAL A 773 7.89 -12.99 13.20
N ASP A 774 8.66 -12.09 13.82
CA ASP A 774 9.67 -12.48 14.81
C ASP A 774 9.06 -12.92 16.15
N SER A 775 7.96 -12.29 16.56
CA SER A 775 7.30 -12.49 17.86
C SER A 775 5.93 -13.15 17.77
N TRP A 776 5.31 -13.13 16.58
CA TRP A 776 3.91 -13.46 16.31
C TRP A 776 2.90 -12.68 17.15
N ASN A 777 3.31 -11.50 17.65
CA ASN A 777 2.42 -10.60 18.35
C ASN A 777 1.57 -9.80 17.35
N GLN A 778 0.31 -9.56 17.74
CA GLN A 778 -0.57 -8.65 17.01
C GLN A 778 -0.02 -7.22 17.14
N VAL A 779 0.23 -6.56 16.02
CA VAL A 779 0.73 -5.17 15.97
C VAL A 779 -0.35 -4.16 15.60
N ALA A 780 -1.38 -4.58 14.87
CA ALA A 780 -2.52 -3.74 14.53
C ALA A 780 -3.79 -4.58 14.30
N ASP A 781 -4.94 -3.95 14.54
CA ASP A 781 -6.28 -4.49 14.28
C ASP A 781 -7.10 -3.44 13.52
N TRP A 782 -7.56 -3.80 12.33
CA TRP A 782 -8.41 -2.95 11.50
C TRP A 782 -9.83 -3.52 11.53
N PRO A 783 -10.76 -2.90 12.28
CA PRO A 783 -12.14 -3.31 12.31
C PRO A 783 -12.85 -2.88 11.02
N GLY A 784 -13.39 -3.86 10.28
CA GLY A 784 -14.32 -3.66 9.18
C GLY A 784 -15.74 -4.07 9.56
N SER A 785 -16.74 -3.52 8.86
CA SER A 785 -18.15 -3.94 9.02
C SER A 785 -18.49 -5.21 8.23
N ASP A 786 -17.65 -5.56 7.27
CA ASP A 786 -17.93 -6.56 6.24
C ASP A 786 -16.91 -7.71 6.32
N PRO A 787 -17.35 -8.99 6.30
CA PRO A 787 -16.48 -10.17 6.26
C PRO A 787 -15.35 -10.07 5.23
N VAL A 788 -14.11 -10.33 5.66
CA VAL A 788 -12.94 -10.32 4.76
C VAL A 788 -12.87 -11.67 4.04
N GLN A 789 -12.76 -11.63 2.72
CA GLN A 789 -12.67 -12.81 1.86
C GLN A 789 -11.27 -12.98 1.27
N ALA A 790 -10.61 -11.88 0.91
CA ALA A 790 -9.32 -11.92 0.23
C ALA A 790 -8.39 -10.81 0.73
N LEU A 791 -7.12 -11.16 0.95
CA LEU A 791 -6.04 -10.23 1.25
C LEU A 791 -4.87 -10.47 0.31
N ARG A 792 -4.36 -9.45 -0.38
CA ARG A 792 -3.14 -9.58 -1.19
C ARG A 792 -2.33 -8.29 -1.19
N PHE A 793 -1.01 -8.43 -1.10
CA PHE A 793 -0.11 -7.31 -1.34
C PHE A 793 0.10 -7.12 -2.85
N VAL A 794 0.18 -5.87 -3.28
CA VAL A 794 0.44 -5.45 -4.66
C VAL A 794 1.65 -4.53 -4.67
N THR A 795 2.59 -4.77 -5.58
CA THR A 795 3.75 -3.87 -5.74
C THR A 795 3.66 -3.24 -7.13
N THR A 796 3.01 -2.08 -7.26
CA THR A 796 2.69 -1.51 -8.58
C THR A 796 3.75 -0.60 -9.16
N ILE A 797 4.71 -0.17 -8.35
CA ILE A 797 5.78 0.73 -8.77
C ILE A 797 7.05 0.23 -8.07
N PRO A 798 8.24 0.34 -8.66
CA PRO A 798 9.45 0.26 -7.84
C PRO A 798 9.25 1.22 -6.67
N HIS A 799 9.13 0.67 -5.45
CA HIS A 799 8.98 1.38 -4.18
C HIS A 799 7.56 1.70 -3.66
N LYS A 800 6.45 1.13 -4.17
CA LYS A 800 5.13 1.20 -3.48
C LYS A 800 4.50 -0.19 -3.34
N THR A 801 4.09 -0.54 -2.13
CA THR A 801 3.39 -1.81 -1.83
C THR A 801 1.98 -1.51 -1.32
N GLY A 802 0.92 -1.78 -2.06
CA GLY A 802 -0.45 -1.74 -1.55
C GLY A 802 -0.90 -3.04 -0.89
N LEU A 803 -1.90 -2.99 -0.01
CA LEU A 803 -2.70 -4.12 0.45
C LEU A 803 -4.11 -3.99 -0.14
N ILE A 804 -4.52 -5.00 -0.90
CA ILE A 804 -5.88 -5.16 -1.39
C ILE A 804 -6.65 -6.02 -0.40
N VAL A 805 -7.78 -5.50 0.06
CA VAL A 805 -8.73 -6.16 0.96
C VAL A 805 -10.06 -6.34 0.22
N GLY A 806 -10.39 -7.58 -0.11
CA GLY A 806 -11.70 -7.97 -0.63
C GLY A 806 -12.64 -8.30 0.52
N THR A 807 -13.79 -7.63 0.57
CA THR A 807 -14.83 -7.82 1.59
C THR A 807 -16.16 -8.22 0.93
N ARG A 808 -16.94 -9.06 1.61
CA ARG A 808 -18.28 -9.49 1.17
C ARG A 808 -19.34 -8.80 2.01
N THR A 809 -20.28 -8.12 1.35
CA THR A 809 -21.48 -7.57 2.00
C THR A 809 -22.62 -8.61 1.97
N ALA A 810 -23.69 -8.40 2.74
CA ALA A 810 -24.81 -9.35 2.88
C ALA A 810 -25.38 -9.83 1.52
N GLU A 811 -26.05 -11.00 1.50
CA GLU A 811 -26.35 -11.86 0.33
C GLU A 811 -26.92 -11.20 -0.95
N ASP A 812 -27.42 -9.96 -0.88
CA ASP A 812 -27.98 -9.20 -2.01
C ASP A 812 -27.16 -7.94 -2.41
N SER A 813 -25.93 -7.78 -1.92
CA SER A 813 -25.10 -6.58 -2.14
C SER A 813 -23.77 -6.86 -2.85
N PRO A 814 -23.24 -5.88 -3.62
CA PRO A 814 -21.98 -6.01 -4.34
C PRO A 814 -20.78 -6.29 -3.43
N ALA A 815 -19.89 -7.19 -3.86
CA ALA A 815 -18.63 -7.43 -3.17
C ALA A 815 -17.73 -6.19 -3.30
N ARG A 816 -17.19 -5.72 -2.18
CA ARG A 816 -16.37 -4.51 -2.15
C ARG A 816 -14.90 -4.88 -2.13
N VAL A 817 -14.15 -4.47 -3.14
CA VAL A 817 -12.69 -4.56 -3.14
C VAL A 817 -12.11 -3.19 -2.78
N ARG A 818 -11.55 -3.11 -1.58
CA ARG A 818 -10.81 -1.93 -1.11
C ARG A 818 -9.34 -2.09 -1.44
N ILE A 819 -8.77 -1.14 -2.16
CA ILE A 819 -7.34 -1.10 -2.51
C ILE A 819 -6.70 -0.03 -1.62
N THR A 820 -5.85 -0.47 -0.69
CA THR A 820 -5.11 0.44 0.19
C THR A 820 -3.65 0.49 -0.25
N TRP A 821 -3.08 1.67 -0.46
CA TRP A 821 -1.67 1.82 -0.91
C TRP A 821 -0.71 2.03 0.27
N MET A 822 0.50 1.45 0.24
CA MET A 822 1.62 1.75 1.16
C MET A 822 2.85 2.19 0.33
N ASP A 823 3.60 3.20 0.79
CA ASP A 823 4.86 3.64 0.15
C ASP A 823 6.07 2.96 0.79
N GLY A 824 7.03 2.56 -0.05
CA GLY A 824 8.12 1.63 0.26
C GLY A 824 9.49 2.21 -0.09
N ARG A 825 9.87 3.34 0.52
CA ARG A 825 11.26 3.79 0.50
C ARG A 825 12.05 3.22 1.68
N GLN A 826 13.27 2.82 1.36
CA GLN A 826 14.18 2.07 2.22
C GLN A 826 14.41 2.71 3.60
N ASN A 827 14.53 1.82 4.59
CA ASN A 827 14.58 2.00 6.04
C ASN A 827 13.23 2.27 6.69
N ALA A 828 12.57 1.19 7.12
CA ALA A 828 11.64 1.11 8.26
C ALA A 828 10.50 2.16 8.39
N ASP A 829 10.24 2.97 7.38
CA ASP A 829 9.28 4.06 7.43
C ASP A 829 8.18 3.81 6.39
N TRP A 830 6.97 3.58 6.89
CA TRP A 830 5.78 3.20 6.14
C TRP A 830 4.87 4.42 5.95
N SER A 831 4.86 5.07 4.78
CA SER A 831 4.01 6.25 4.57
C SER A 831 2.78 5.97 3.70
N TRP A 832 1.67 6.63 4.04
CA TRP A 832 0.45 6.72 3.24
C TRP A 832 0.60 7.85 2.22
N LEU A 833 0.37 7.55 0.95
CA LEU A 833 0.12 8.55 -0.07
C LEU A 833 -1.39 8.58 -0.35
N GLY A 834 -2.07 9.49 0.33
CA GLY A 834 -3.30 10.05 -0.20
C GLY A 834 -3.01 10.77 -1.50
N ALA A 835 -3.96 10.70 -2.43
CA ALA A 835 -3.92 11.48 -3.66
C ALA A 835 -4.13 12.97 -3.33
N ASP A 836 -3.06 13.61 -2.86
CA ASP A 836 -2.81 15.04 -2.95
C ASP A 836 -1.29 15.25 -3.04
N SER A 837 -0.75 15.05 -4.23
CA SER A 837 0.42 15.81 -4.65
C SER A 837 0.02 16.59 -5.88
N GLN A 838 -0.26 17.88 -5.68
CA GLN A 838 -0.20 18.83 -6.77
C GLN A 838 1.14 18.65 -7.49
N VAL A 839 1.08 18.31 -8.78
CA VAL A 839 2.16 18.54 -9.71
C VAL A 839 2.13 20.04 -10.01
N GLN A 840 3.15 20.76 -9.57
CA GLN A 840 3.72 21.79 -10.44
C GLN A 840 4.62 21.12 -11.45
#